data_AF-A0A8R1W6F9-F1
#
_entry.id   AF-A0A8R1W6F9-F1
#
_cell.length_a   1.000
_cell.length_b   1.000
_cell.length_c   1.000
_cell.angle_alpha   90.00
_cell.angle_beta   90.00
_cell.angle_gamma   90.00
#
_symmetry.space_group_name_H-M   'P 1'
#
loop_
_entity.id
_entity.type
_entity.pdbx_description
1 polymer ?
#
loop_
_entity_poly.entity_id
_entity_poly.type
_entity_poly.pdbx_seq_one_letter_code
_entity_poly.pdbx_strand_id
1 'polypeptide(L)'
;MANKKNVLKRKRSTKKMVTKTLALRRSKKPSGVVEDRDPEESSFQIRFNDIDQNSSEPSTSTGSINDVEIENINFVTPIQFTSTPVPKVDPIVECNQSFNLNDIESYILPCVEENSNTEVLADHLSGRRIVDVDYIFKQIQNSSHGSGLDCSFLNMSFVSEKRYGFFSKFKFQCKMCNIVTVISSEPSDKSYLPINKAVTNGSVAIGIGQKQLAELSAAMEIPCMASTTFFKEHENLSSSIHNSAWEEIQKAGEEERKLAIEAGDVGDDGIPFCTVVADGQWSKRSYKSKYDALSGVATIIGYKTKKVLFVGIRNRFCIICSRAETKNETPGIHTCFLNWKKAATGIESDGIAEGFLKSVELHKLKFNKLIGDGDSSVTKRLKEILPYGPDYIVQKIECRNHMLRNYIQKLTFIAKKTNYPINLRQFILKNILRFRTAIVTAIRHRKNENVPTAQKIKNLSADLFNSPYHIFGEHSKCDDYFCKKRLLEEENWVQRAEICGMMVEIKNIVNRLVINSESLILDVDNNICEQFNSVINKYIGGKRINLSQRNSYNTRVEAAVVSFNSKEYLRAINKNVMKKSPGKFSKLFLKDVARKRRNNARRRELFPSKNKKINKKCGPDENYGLADELVDDLTPAEFKIRKDNFLNELKTTNREKLENETKDQSKSQLWYSERKKRITASNIGKICKMRQYTSCKKIVYDLLYSCINIKIKAIEYGRVMEIEAKNKFESLYNLIIAPVGLCVDENILYLAASPDGLIGEDSIIEIKCPFSARNFSDIFDAIDAGKIPFCFKDKQNNVSLKTNHNYYYQVQTQLHVTKRKKCNFFIYTENWYYNVCITIDDNFWYQKIQSQIHLFYNECLLPELINPQFGKRQLVTDIIDPPRILKEQAAKKK
;
A
#
# COMPACT_ATOMS: atom_id res chain seq x y z
N MET A 1 55.42 16.78 -38.72
CA MET A 1 55.41 15.51 -39.49
C MET A 1 54.31 14.58 -38.99
N ALA A 2 53.85 13.63 -39.81
CA ALA A 2 53.10 12.39 -39.44
C ALA A 2 51.67 12.47 -38.83
N ASN A 3 50.70 12.88 -39.65
CA ASN A 3 49.46 12.16 -40.01
C ASN A 3 48.66 11.21 -39.05
N LYS A 4 47.35 11.54 -38.95
CA LYS A 4 46.14 10.70 -39.23
C LYS A 4 45.35 9.91 -38.14
N LYS A 5 44.03 10.20 -38.19
CA LYS A 5 42.80 9.36 -38.09
C LYS A 5 41.99 9.27 -36.78
N ASN A 6 40.87 10.01 -36.83
CA ASN A 6 39.47 9.56 -36.69
C ASN A 6 38.77 9.33 -35.31
N VAL A 7 37.87 10.30 -35.03
CA VAL A 7 36.40 10.11 -34.89
C VAL A 7 35.76 9.76 -33.52
N LEU A 8 34.61 10.44 -33.27
CA LEU A 8 33.49 10.17 -32.33
C LEU A 8 33.61 10.56 -30.83
N LYS A 9 33.13 11.78 -30.53
CA LYS A 9 32.38 12.24 -29.31
C LYS A 9 31.78 13.62 -29.65
N ARG A 10 30.63 14.10 -29.17
CA ARG A 10 29.40 13.57 -28.54
C ARG A 10 28.49 14.78 -28.24
N LYS A 11 27.18 14.65 -28.53
CA LYS A 11 26.02 15.29 -27.84
C LYS A 11 25.67 16.80 -28.00
N ARG A 12 24.40 16.95 -28.45
CA ARG A 12 23.31 17.85 -27.94
C ARG A 12 23.30 19.33 -28.31
N SER A 13 22.25 19.71 -29.05
CA SER A 13 21.65 21.05 -29.10
C SER A 13 20.44 21.18 -28.14
N THR A 14 19.91 22.39 -28.02
CA THR A 14 19.00 22.90 -26.97
C THR A 14 17.54 23.12 -27.43
N LYS A 15 16.68 23.48 -26.47
CA LYS A 15 15.21 23.70 -26.61
C LYS A 15 14.81 24.82 -27.60
N LYS A 16 13.60 24.73 -28.17
CA LYS A 16 12.71 25.88 -28.41
C LYS A 16 11.21 25.52 -28.35
N MET A 17 10.36 26.55 -28.53
CA MET A 17 8.93 26.67 -28.18
C MET A 17 8.33 27.79 -29.09
N VAL A 18 7.02 28.01 -29.33
CA VAL A 18 5.74 27.64 -28.68
C VAL A 18 4.62 27.46 -29.76
N THR A 19 3.43 26.97 -29.37
CA THR A 19 2.07 27.20 -29.97
C THR A 19 1.80 27.08 -31.48
N LYS A 20 0.78 26.28 -31.83
CA LYS A 20 -0.42 26.57 -32.69
C LYS A 20 -1.08 25.22 -33.08
N THR A 21 -2.40 25.01 -33.21
CA THR A 21 -3.62 25.82 -32.93
C THR A 21 -4.74 24.86 -32.46
N LEU A 22 -5.81 25.38 -31.87
CA LEU A 22 -7.04 24.62 -31.59
C LEU A 22 -7.70 24.10 -32.89
N ALA A 23 -8.31 22.92 -32.82
CA ALA A 23 -9.49 22.58 -33.61
C ALA A 23 -10.60 22.15 -32.63
N LEU A 24 -11.76 22.80 -32.73
CA LEU A 24 -12.84 22.70 -31.75
C LEU A 24 -13.83 21.56 -32.07
N ARG A 25 -14.32 20.95 -30.99
CA ARG A 25 -15.72 20.52 -30.76
C ARG A 25 -16.62 20.23 -31.98
N ARG A 26 -17.16 18.99 -31.90
CA ARG A 26 -18.59 18.61 -31.89
C ARG A 26 -19.33 18.33 -33.21
N SER A 27 -20.09 17.23 -33.12
CA SER A 27 -21.39 16.96 -33.73
C SER A 27 -21.54 17.12 -35.24
N LYS A 28 -21.65 15.95 -35.92
CA LYS A 28 -22.52 15.81 -37.09
C LYS A 28 -23.93 16.36 -36.76
N LYS A 29 -24.45 17.21 -37.63
CA LYS A 29 -25.88 17.39 -37.91
C LYS A 29 -26.12 17.00 -39.39
N PRO A 30 -27.37 16.73 -39.81
CA PRO A 30 -27.65 16.12 -41.11
C PRO A 30 -27.65 17.13 -42.28
N SER A 31 -27.77 16.58 -43.49
CA SER A 31 -28.29 17.24 -44.72
C SER A 31 -29.70 17.84 -44.51
N GLY A 32 -30.23 18.73 -45.36
CA GLY A 32 -29.64 19.45 -46.51
C GLY A 32 -30.73 20.03 -47.45
N VAL A 33 -30.46 21.22 -48.01
CA VAL A 33 -31.08 21.89 -49.20
C VAL A 33 -32.51 22.50 -49.10
N VAL A 34 -32.67 23.66 -49.78
CA VAL A 34 -33.86 24.34 -50.37
C VAL A 34 -34.58 25.49 -49.59
N GLU A 35 -34.26 26.72 -50.02
CA GLU A 35 -35.08 27.94 -50.32
C GLU A 35 -36.00 28.68 -49.29
N ASP A 36 -36.29 29.94 -49.66
CA ASP A 36 -36.88 31.03 -48.85
C ASP A 36 -38.40 30.94 -48.59
N ARG A 37 -38.82 31.36 -47.37
CA ARG A 37 -39.85 32.42 -47.11
C ARG A 37 -40.15 32.61 -45.60
N ASP A 38 -40.44 33.86 -45.23
CA ASP A 38 -41.04 34.33 -43.95
C ASP A 38 -42.55 33.96 -43.82
N PRO A 39 -43.25 34.17 -42.68
CA PRO A 39 -42.89 34.17 -41.24
C PRO A 39 -43.88 33.37 -40.33
N GLU A 40 -43.85 33.60 -39.00
CA GLU A 40 -44.91 33.37 -37.98
C GLU A 40 -45.16 31.98 -37.32
N GLU A 41 -46.14 31.92 -36.41
CA GLU A 41 -46.12 31.34 -35.05
C GLU A 41 -46.33 29.82 -34.80
N SER A 42 -45.79 29.35 -33.66
CA SER A 42 -46.39 28.41 -32.67
C SER A 42 -46.42 26.85 -32.82
N SER A 43 -45.87 26.21 -31.77
CA SER A 43 -46.39 25.01 -31.05
C SER A 43 -46.28 23.54 -31.58
N PHE A 44 -45.72 22.69 -30.69
CA PHE A 44 -46.11 21.31 -30.28
C PHE A 44 -46.16 20.06 -31.23
N GLN A 45 -45.35 19.03 -30.85
CA GLN A 45 -45.62 17.55 -30.91
C GLN A 45 -45.79 16.87 -32.32
N ILE A 46 -45.60 15.55 -32.59
CA ILE A 46 -45.08 14.34 -31.89
C ILE A 46 -44.69 13.22 -32.92
N ARG A 47 -43.70 12.36 -32.60
CA ARG A 47 -43.36 10.98 -33.10
C ARG A 47 -43.31 10.61 -34.61
N PHE A 48 -42.46 9.61 -34.91
CA PHE A 48 -42.49 8.75 -36.13
C PHE A 48 -42.02 7.31 -35.79
N ASN A 49 -42.28 6.35 -36.69
CA ASN A 49 -41.84 4.94 -36.69
C ASN A 49 -41.13 4.59 -38.03
N ASP A 50 -40.54 3.39 -38.12
CA ASP A 50 -39.51 2.93 -39.09
C ASP A 50 -39.99 2.51 -40.51
N ILE A 51 -39.05 2.36 -41.48
CA ILE A 51 -38.71 1.10 -42.24
C ILE A 51 -37.84 1.33 -43.52
N ASP A 52 -36.72 0.57 -43.60
CA ASP A 52 -35.92 -0.06 -44.70
C ASP A 52 -35.67 0.43 -46.16
N GLN A 53 -34.42 0.13 -46.61
CA GLN A 53 -33.97 -0.73 -47.76
C GLN A 53 -33.12 -0.17 -48.95
N ASN A 54 -32.01 -0.91 -49.25
CA ASN A 54 -31.27 -1.12 -50.54
C ASN A 54 -30.57 0.08 -51.26
N SER A 55 -29.52 -0.07 -52.11
CA SER A 55 -28.44 -1.09 -52.29
C SER A 55 -27.34 -0.61 -53.30
N SER A 56 -26.15 -1.24 -53.28
CA SER A 56 -25.13 -1.40 -54.38
C SER A 56 -24.26 -0.23 -54.91
N GLU A 57 -23.03 -0.60 -55.34
CA GLU A 57 -21.86 0.19 -55.81
C GLU A 57 -21.81 0.27 -57.39
N PRO A 58 -20.70 0.53 -58.16
CA PRO A 58 -19.30 0.91 -57.84
C PRO A 58 -18.48 1.87 -58.79
N SER A 59 -17.41 2.47 -58.23
CA SER A 59 -16.02 2.63 -58.78
C SER A 59 -15.57 3.65 -59.86
N THR A 60 -14.26 3.99 -59.78
CA THR A 60 -13.33 4.65 -60.74
C THR A 60 -13.49 6.17 -61.03
N SER A 61 -12.45 6.97 -61.36
CA SER A 61 -10.98 6.94 -61.08
C SER A 61 -10.32 8.29 -61.48
N THR A 62 -9.08 8.55 -61.02
CA THR A 62 -8.03 9.47 -61.60
C THR A 62 -8.29 10.98 -61.75
N GLY A 63 -7.27 11.82 -61.45
CA GLY A 63 -7.23 13.24 -61.84
C GLY A 63 -6.38 14.16 -60.93
N SER A 64 -5.08 14.30 -61.23
CA SER A 64 -4.17 15.32 -60.66
C SER A 64 -4.14 16.59 -61.53
N ILE A 65 -3.70 17.77 -61.01
CA ILE A 65 -2.74 18.74 -61.66
C ILE A 65 -2.66 20.15 -61.00
N ASN A 66 -1.41 20.64 -60.89
CA ASN A 66 -0.85 22.03 -60.86
C ASN A 66 -0.84 22.99 -59.64
N ASP A 67 0.28 23.74 -59.63
CA ASP A 67 0.81 24.75 -58.70
C ASP A 67 0.42 26.21 -59.04
N VAL A 68 0.87 27.18 -58.22
CA VAL A 68 1.64 28.41 -58.60
C VAL A 68 2.06 29.19 -57.32
N GLU A 69 3.09 30.04 -57.46
CA GLU A 69 4.02 30.59 -56.44
C GLU A 69 3.60 31.92 -55.75
N ILE A 70 4.46 32.47 -54.86
CA ILE A 70 4.90 33.91 -54.73
C ILE A 70 5.87 34.12 -53.52
N GLU A 71 6.63 35.23 -53.49
CA GLU A 71 8.01 35.36 -52.95
C GLU A 71 8.26 36.20 -51.65
N ASN A 72 9.35 35.83 -50.93
CA ASN A 72 10.50 36.61 -50.33
C ASN A 72 10.44 37.82 -49.33
N ILE A 73 11.63 38.06 -48.69
CA ILE A 73 12.17 39.25 -47.95
C ILE A 73 11.89 39.33 -46.41
N ASN A 74 12.80 39.64 -45.45
CA ASN A 74 14.29 39.56 -45.27
C ASN A 74 14.70 39.62 -43.76
N PHE A 75 16.01 39.45 -43.41
CA PHE A 75 16.59 39.33 -42.04
C PHE A 75 17.59 40.45 -41.64
N VAL A 76 17.83 40.66 -40.32
CA VAL A 76 19.00 41.40 -39.73
C VAL A 76 19.49 40.72 -38.41
N THR A 77 20.71 41.04 -37.93
CA THR A 77 21.65 40.25 -37.09
C THR A 77 21.79 40.63 -35.58
N PRO A 78 22.50 39.81 -34.75
CA PRO A 78 22.71 40.03 -33.29
C PRO A 78 24.18 40.27 -32.83
N ILE A 79 24.39 40.59 -31.52
CA ILE A 79 25.69 40.95 -30.87
C ILE A 79 26.09 39.97 -29.74
N GLN A 80 27.39 39.86 -29.42
CA GLN A 80 28.04 38.95 -28.45
C GLN A 80 28.18 39.53 -27.02
N PHE A 81 28.52 38.69 -26.01
CA PHE A 81 29.36 39.05 -24.85
C PHE A 81 30.06 37.82 -24.20
N THR A 82 31.00 38.06 -23.27
CA THR A 82 32.20 37.23 -22.98
C THR A 82 32.24 36.53 -21.60
N SER A 83 33.37 35.87 -21.28
CA SER A 83 33.54 34.88 -20.18
C SER A 83 34.72 35.15 -19.23
N THR A 84 34.63 34.74 -17.96
CA THR A 84 35.75 34.61 -16.98
C THR A 84 35.59 33.39 -16.03
N PRO A 85 36.65 32.93 -15.31
CA PRO A 85 36.79 31.51 -14.91
C PRO A 85 36.77 31.17 -13.39
N VAL A 86 37.07 29.89 -13.09
CA VAL A 86 36.87 29.10 -11.84
C VAL A 86 38.11 29.04 -10.92
N PRO A 87 37.94 28.76 -9.61
CA PRO A 87 38.86 27.88 -8.85
C PRO A 87 38.17 26.67 -8.16
N LYS A 88 38.97 25.65 -7.82
CA LYS A 88 38.56 24.34 -7.23
C LYS A 88 38.90 24.24 -5.73
N VAL A 89 38.35 23.23 -5.02
CA VAL A 89 39.03 22.22 -4.15
C VAL A 89 37.99 21.38 -3.37
N ASP A 90 38.23 20.07 -3.17
CA ASP A 90 37.50 19.13 -2.29
C ASP A 90 38.34 18.87 -1.01
N PRO A 91 37.79 18.64 0.23
CA PRO A 91 37.24 17.30 0.58
C PRO A 91 36.15 17.19 1.69
N ILE A 92 35.43 16.05 1.67
CA ILE A 92 34.77 15.26 2.75
C ILE A 92 34.49 15.92 4.12
N VAL A 93 33.21 16.17 4.47
CA VAL A 93 32.61 16.08 5.84
C VAL A 93 31.06 15.84 5.77
N GLU A 94 30.54 15.02 6.69
CA GLU A 94 29.15 14.79 7.21
C GLU A 94 27.85 14.99 6.37
N CYS A 95 26.92 14.05 6.58
CA CYS A 95 25.58 14.07 6.00
C CYS A 95 24.59 14.87 6.88
N ASN A 96 24.50 16.18 6.66
CA ASN A 96 23.38 16.99 7.14
C ASN A 96 22.30 17.15 6.06
N GLN A 97 21.05 16.82 6.39
CA GLN A 97 19.91 16.95 5.49
C GLN A 97 19.45 18.42 5.37
N SER A 98 20.07 19.19 4.48
CA SER A 98 19.53 20.49 4.07
C SER A 98 18.36 20.30 3.09
N PHE A 99 17.16 20.67 3.53
CA PHE A 99 16.01 20.80 2.63
C PHE A 99 16.28 21.94 1.65
N ASN A 100 16.17 21.66 0.34
CA ASN A 100 16.33 22.69 -0.67
C ASN A 100 15.08 23.59 -0.70
N LEU A 101 15.18 24.76 -0.04
CA LEU A 101 14.09 25.71 0.15
C LEU A 101 13.64 26.41 -1.14
N ASN A 102 14.43 26.38 -2.21
CA ASN A 102 14.19 27.16 -3.42
C ASN A 102 12.99 26.64 -4.27
N ASP A 103 12.54 25.39 -4.05
CA ASP A 103 11.31 24.86 -4.67
C ASP A 103 10.02 25.43 -4.01
N ILE A 104 10.13 26.20 -2.91
CA ILE A 104 8.98 26.73 -2.14
C ILE A 104 8.62 28.18 -2.52
N GLU A 105 9.57 28.96 -3.07
CA GLU A 105 9.38 30.40 -3.34
C GLU A 105 8.29 30.72 -4.39
N SER A 106 7.86 29.75 -5.19
CA SER A 106 6.78 29.93 -6.17
C SER A 106 5.36 29.97 -5.58
N TYR A 107 5.19 29.70 -4.27
CA TYR A 107 3.87 29.72 -3.60
C TYR A 107 3.90 30.44 -2.24
N ILE A 108 4.42 31.67 -2.23
CA ILE A 108 4.26 32.58 -1.09
C ILE A 108 2.77 32.98 -0.95
N LEU A 109 2.08 32.34 -0.01
CA LEU A 109 0.89 32.91 0.61
C LEU A 109 1.38 33.85 1.73
N PRO A 110 1.24 35.19 1.58
CA PRO A 110 1.72 36.12 2.60
C PRO A 110 1.03 35.86 3.94
N CYS A 111 1.79 36.03 5.02
CA CYS A 111 1.28 35.94 6.37
C CYS A 111 0.29 37.07 6.65
N VAL A 112 -0.65 36.75 7.53
CA VAL A 112 -1.54 37.69 8.20
C VAL A 112 -0.68 38.58 9.10
N GLU A 113 -0.65 39.89 8.83
CA GLU A 113 -0.60 40.88 9.90
C GLU A 113 -1.97 40.96 10.57
N GLU A 114 -2.00 41.26 11.86
CA GLU A 114 -3.18 41.12 12.70
C GLU A 114 -4.28 42.14 12.37
N ASN A 115 -5.53 41.77 12.69
CA ASN A 115 -6.69 42.65 12.73
C ASN A 115 -7.02 43.48 11.46
N SER A 116 -7.77 42.87 10.54
CA SER A 116 -8.95 43.57 10.00
C SER A 116 -10.09 42.62 9.64
N ASN A 117 -11.29 42.90 10.17
CA ASN A 117 -12.47 42.79 9.31
C ASN A 117 -12.25 43.85 8.23
N THR A 118 -11.91 43.43 7.01
CA THR A 118 -11.54 44.38 5.95
C THR A 118 -12.80 45.09 5.43
N GLU A 119 -13.28 46.08 6.21
CA GLU A 119 -14.35 46.98 5.82
C GLU A 119 -13.86 47.83 4.65
N VAL A 120 -14.13 47.37 3.43
CA VAL A 120 -13.85 48.20 2.25
C VAL A 120 -15.02 49.15 2.07
N LEU A 121 -14.81 50.41 2.48
CA LEU A 121 -15.65 51.53 2.05
C LEU A 121 -15.45 51.78 0.55
N ALA A 122 -16.52 52.09 -0.14
CA ALA A 122 -16.50 52.58 -1.51
C ALA A 122 -17.49 53.72 -1.68
N ASP A 123 -17.01 54.84 -2.24
CA ASP A 123 -17.79 56.06 -2.47
C ASP A 123 -18.56 56.03 -3.80
N HIS A 124 -18.32 55.00 -4.62
CA HIS A 124 -19.06 54.72 -5.86
C HIS A 124 -19.39 53.23 -5.98
N LEU A 125 -20.53 52.92 -6.61
CA LEU A 125 -20.95 51.55 -6.86
C LEU A 125 -20.30 51.01 -8.15
N SER A 126 -19.53 49.93 -8.04
CA SER A 126 -18.90 49.25 -9.17
C SER A 126 -18.93 47.72 -9.04
N GLY A 127 -18.98 47.02 -10.18
CA GLY A 127 -19.15 45.57 -10.26
C GLY A 127 -20.52 45.07 -9.80
N ARG A 128 -20.67 43.75 -9.67
CA ARG A 128 -21.93 43.07 -9.30
C ARG A 128 -21.95 42.69 -7.82
N ARG A 129 -23.13 42.44 -7.26
CA ARG A 129 -23.31 41.99 -5.86
C ARG A 129 -24.27 40.80 -5.81
N ILE A 130 -24.16 39.99 -4.76
CA ILE A 130 -25.14 38.95 -4.45
C ILE A 130 -26.11 39.52 -3.43
N VAL A 131 -27.41 39.47 -3.73
CA VAL A 131 -28.46 40.08 -2.91
C VAL A 131 -29.67 39.16 -2.81
N ASP A 132 -30.38 39.21 -1.69
CA ASP A 132 -31.76 38.73 -1.61
C ASP A 132 -32.69 39.81 -2.19
N VAL A 133 -33.26 39.52 -3.37
CA VAL A 133 -34.05 40.48 -4.16
C VAL A 133 -35.34 40.88 -3.44
N ASP A 134 -36.03 39.93 -2.80
CA ASP A 134 -37.26 40.20 -2.04
C ASP A 134 -36.97 41.07 -0.82
N TYR A 135 -35.87 40.79 -0.12
CA TYR A 135 -35.45 41.57 1.04
C TYR A 135 -34.96 42.99 0.69
N ILE A 136 -34.22 43.19 -0.42
CA ILE A 136 -33.86 44.55 -0.87
C ILE A 136 -35.09 45.33 -1.29
N PHE A 137 -35.98 44.76 -2.10
CA PHE A 137 -37.16 45.48 -2.57
C PHE A 137 -38.10 45.87 -1.42
N LYS A 138 -38.26 45.01 -0.40
CA LYS A 138 -38.99 45.36 0.82
C LYS A 138 -38.34 46.50 1.62
N GLN A 139 -37.01 46.51 1.75
CA GLN A 139 -36.30 47.64 2.39
C GLN A 139 -36.48 48.95 1.61
N ILE A 140 -36.50 48.92 0.28
CA ILE A 140 -36.74 50.09 -0.58
C ILE A 140 -38.20 50.56 -0.45
N GLN A 141 -39.17 49.65 -0.47
CA GLN A 141 -40.59 49.99 -0.29
C GLN A 141 -40.87 50.59 1.09
N ASN A 142 -40.25 50.04 2.13
CA ASN A 142 -40.44 50.48 3.51
C ASN A 142 -39.54 51.68 3.91
N SER A 143 -38.79 52.28 2.98
CA SER A 143 -37.91 53.42 3.28
C SER A 143 -38.59 54.80 3.17
N SER A 144 -39.92 54.86 3.18
CA SER A 144 -40.69 56.11 3.21
C SER A 144 -40.45 56.86 4.53
N HIS A 145 -39.95 58.10 4.48
CA HIS A 145 -39.74 58.89 5.70
C HIS A 145 -41.01 59.71 6.00
N GLY A 146 -41.73 59.33 7.07
CA GLY A 146 -43.01 59.93 7.46
C GLY A 146 -42.96 61.37 7.99
N SER A 147 -41.94 62.15 7.63
CA SER A 147 -41.68 63.50 8.13
C SER A 147 -42.13 64.58 7.14
N GLY A 148 -43.45 64.77 6.99
CA GLY A 148 -44.11 65.97 6.43
C GLY A 148 -43.84 66.38 4.97
N LEU A 149 -42.86 65.77 4.30
CA LEU A 149 -42.31 66.19 3.00
C LEU A 149 -42.53 65.15 1.88
N ASP A 150 -43.37 64.14 2.14
CA ASP A 150 -43.74 63.02 1.25
C ASP A 150 -42.57 62.42 0.43
N CYS A 151 -41.42 62.28 1.10
CA CYS A 151 -40.17 61.94 0.43
C CYS A 151 -40.01 60.43 0.21
N SER A 152 -39.88 60.05 -1.06
CA SER A 152 -39.74 58.67 -1.52
C SER A 152 -38.28 58.26 -1.76
N PHE A 153 -38.05 56.98 -2.08
CA PHE A 153 -36.71 56.46 -2.41
C PHE A 153 -36.06 57.15 -3.63
N LEU A 154 -36.85 57.78 -4.51
CA LEU A 154 -36.33 58.56 -5.65
C LEU A 154 -35.49 59.77 -5.19
N ASN A 155 -35.73 60.27 -3.97
CA ASN A 155 -35.01 61.39 -3.38
C ASN A 155 -33.70 60.97 -2.67
N MET A 156 -33.34 59.68 -2.71
CA MET A 156 -32.16 59.14 -2.04
C MET A 156 -30.91 59.24 -2.93
N SER A 157 -29.89 59.93 -2.43
CA SER A 157 -28.51 59.79 -2.95
C SER A 157 -27.80 58.63 -2.26
N PHE A 158 -27.08 57.82 -3.03
CA PHE A 158 -26.08 56.89 -2.51
C PHE A 158 -24.94 57.69 -1.84
N VAL A 159 -24.47 57.21 -0.69
CA VAL A 159 -23.38 57.84 0.09
C VAL A 159 -22.16 56.93 0.11
N SER A 160 -22.32 55.68 0.50
CA SER A 160 -21.22 54.71 0.53
C SER A 160 -21.69 53.26 0.67
N GLU A 161 -20.84 52.32 0.25
CA GLU A 161 -21.01 50.89 0.49
C GLU A 161 -19.99 50.44 1.54
N LYS A 162 -20.45 49.70 2.56
CA LYS A 162 -19.58 48.88 3.43
C LYS A 162 -19.70 47.41 3.04
N ARG A 163 -18.58 46.80 2.63
CA ARG A 163 -18.52 45.38 2.23
C ARG A 163 -17.91 44.50 3.31
N TYR A 164 -18.54 43.34 3.51
CA TYR A 164 -18.08 42.26 4.38
C TYR A 164 -18.09 40.95 3.57
N GLY A 165 -17.13 40.82 2.66
CA GLY A 165 -17.12 39.70 1.70
C GLY A 165 -18.23 39.83 0.66
N PHE A 166 -19.12 38.83 0.57
CA PHE A 166 -20.28 38.86 -0.33
C PHE A 166 -21.50 39.57 0.26
N PHE A 167 -21.45 39.95 1.55
CA PHE A 167 -22.48 40.77 2.20
C PHE A 167 -22.12 42.25 2.10
N SER A 168 -23.11 43.09 1.77
CA SER A 168 -22.97 44.54 1.62
C SER A 168 -24.02 45.29 2.43
N LYS A 169 -23.63 46.45 2.96
CA LYS A 169 -24.53 47.49 3.47
C LYS A 169 -24.37 48.75 2.63
N PHE A 170 -25.47 49.24 2.09
CA PHE A 170 -25.53 50.44 1.26
C PHE A 170 -26.12 51.59 2.09
N LYS A 171 -25.35 52.65 2.28
CA LYS A 171 -25.79 53.87 2.97
C LYS A 171 -26.32 54.85 1.93
N PHE A 172 -27.55 55.32 2.15
CA PHE A 172 -28.21 56.36 1.36
C PHE A 172 -28.61 57.52 2.26
N GLN A 173 -28.70 58.73 1.70
CA GLN A 173 -29.18 59.95 2.38
C GLN A 173 -30.24 60.62 1.51
N CYS A 174 -31.38 60.98 2.11
CA CYS A 174 -32.45 61.70 1.43
C CYS A 174 -32.06 63.16 1.19
N LYS A 175 -32.21 63.65 -0.04
CA LYS A 175 -31.92 65.04 -0.40
C LYS A 175 -32.92 66.05 0.16
N MET A 176 -34.11 65.60 0.56
CA MET A 176 -35.18 66.48 1.08
C MET A 176 -35.14 66.61 2.61
N CYS A 177 -35.14 65.47 3.32
CA CYS A 177 -35.23 65.43 4.78
C CYS A 177 -33.89 65.10 5.49
N ASN A 178 -32.80 64.89 4.75
CA ASN A 178 -31.48 64.46 5.24
C ASN A 178 -31.45 63.14 6.03
N ILE A 179 -32.55 62.39 6.11
CA ILE A 179 -32.59 61.11 6.79
C ILE A 179 -31.69 60.09 6.08
N VAL A 180 -30.85 59.42 6.86
CA VAL A 180 -29.93 58.38 6.41
C VAL A 180 -30.61 57.02 6.54
N THR A 181 -30.68 56.28 5.44
CA THR A 181 -31.21 54.90 5.40
C THR A 181 -30.08 53.93 5.05
N VAL A 182 -30.04 52.77 5.71
CA VAL A 182 -29.04 51.72 5.42
C VAL A 182 -29.77 50.46 4.95
N ILE A 183 -29.52 50.06 3.70
CA ILE A 183 -30.07 48.86 3.07
C ILE A 183 -29.02 47.75 3.12
N SER A 184 -29.40 46.55 3.58
CA SER A 184 -28.52 45.38 3.67
C SER A 184 -28.82 44.37 2.56
N SER A 185 -27.79 43.70 2.04
CA SER A 185 -27.91 42.76 0.91
C SER A 185 -28.60 41.43 1.24
N GLU A 186 -28.64 41.04 2.51
CA GLU A 186 -29.35 39.85 3.01
C GLU A 186 -29.99 40.18 4.37
N PRO A 187 -31.07 39.48 4.78
CA PRO A 187 -31.71 39.72 6.06
C PRO A 187 -30.82 39.33 7.25
N SER A 188 -31.00 40.05 8.37
CA SER A 188 -30.42 39.66 9.66
C SER A 188 -31.13 38.44 10.27
N ASP A 189 -32.33 38.09 9.78
CA ASP A 189 -33.01 36.88 10.18
C ASP A 189 -32.35 35.63 9.56
N LYS A 190 -32.40 34.52 10.29
CA LYS A 190 -31.76 33.26 9.91
C LYS A 190 -32.71 32.42 9.03
N SER A 191 -33.29 33.04 8.01
CA SER A 191 -34.11 32.38 6.97
C SER A 191 -33.25 31.47 6.09
N TYR A 192 -32.10 31.97 5.65
CA TYR A 192 -31.07 31.22 4.92
C TYR A 192 -29.74 31.18 5.68
N LEU A 193 -28.84 30.30 5.23
CA LEU A 193 -27.45 30.29 5.71
C LEU A 193 -26.77 31.58 5.21
N PRO A 194 -26.18 32.43 6.09
CA PRO A 194 -25.63 33.73 5.69
C PRO A 194 -24.63 33.63 4.55
N ILE A 195 -24.63 34.58 3.62
CA ILE A 195 -24.04 34.42 2.28
C ILE A 195 -22.57 34.01 2.32
N ASN A 196 -21.78 34.58 3.22
CA ASN A 196 -20.37 34.22 3.38
C ASN A 196 -20.18 32.76 3.83
N LYS A 197 -21.01 32.27 4.76
CA LYS A 197 -20.99 30.87 5.21
C LYS A 197 -21.56 29.94 4.15
N ALA A 198 -22.57 30.37 3.39
CA ALA A 198 -23.14 29.63 2.28
C ALA A 198 -22.14 29.43 1.12
N VAL A 199 -21.43 30.50 0.71
CA VAL A 199 -20.38 30.43 -0.32
C VAL A 199 -19.20 29.57 0.17
N THR A 200 -18.77 29.72 1.42
CA THR A 200 -17.71 28.89 2.00
C THR A 200 -18.09 27.40 2.06
N ASN A 201 -19.32 27.09 2.46
CA ASN A 201 -19.87 25.73 2.45
C ASN A 201 -19.98 25.17 1.01
N GLY A 202 -20.41 25.99 0.05
CA GLY A 202 -20.42 25.64 -1.37
C GLY A 202 -19.00 25.34 -1.90
N SER A 203 -18.01 26.14 -1.52
CA SER A 203 -16.60 25.95 -1.88
C SER A 203 -16.03 24.62 -1.35
N VAL A 204 -16.37 24.26 -0.10
CA VAL A 204 -16.06 22.93 0.46
C VAL A 204 -16.78 21.83 -0.33
N ALA A 205 -18.07 22.00 -0.61
CA ALA A 205 -18.90 21.02 -1.33
C ALA A 205 -18.42 20.69 -2.74
N ILE A 206 -17.75 21.64 -3.43
CA ILE A 206 -17.19 21.44 -4.78
C ILE A 206 -15.68 21.18 -4.80
N GLY A 207 -14.99 21.30 -3.66
CA GLY A 207 -13.58 20.95 -3.51
C GLY A 207 -12.58 22.07 -3.83
N ILE A 208 -12.98 23.33 -3.75
CA ILE A 208 -12.12 24.49 -4.05
C ILE A 208 -11.70 25.25 -2.77
N GLY A 209 -10.65 26.07 -2.88
CA GLY A 209 -10.21 27.01 -1.84
C GLY A 209 -10.50 28.48 -2.23
N GLN A 210 -10.06 29.41 -1.38
CA GLN A 210 -10.36 30.85 -1.56
C GLN A 210 -9.81 31.42 -2.88
N LYS A 211 -8.63 30.97 -3.35
CA LYS A 211 -8.04 31.49 -4.59
C LYS A 211 -8.89 31.15 -5.83
N GLN A 212 -9.39 29.92 -5.93
CA GLN A 212 -10.30 29.54 -7.03
C GLN A 212 -11.68 30.20 -6.89
N LEU A 213 -12.14 30.45 -5.66
CA LEU A 213 -13.36 31.23 -5.41
C LEU A 213 -13.19 32.69 -5.87
N ALA A 214 -12.03 33.30 -5.61
CA ALA A 214 -11.71 34.65 -6.05
C ALA A 214 -11.62 34.75 -7.58
N GLU A 215 -10.99 33.77 -8.24
CA GLU A 215 -10.96 33.64 -9.70
C GLU A 215 -12.39 33.55 -10.29
N LEU A 216 -13.23 32.68 -9.73
CA LEU A 216 -14.64 32.53 -10.14
C LEU A 216 -15.43 33.83 -9.93
N SER A 217 -15.23 34.52 -8.81
CA SER A 217 -15.95 35.76 -8.48
C SER A 217 -15.50 36.92 -9.38
N ALA A 218 -14.20 37.04 -9.65
CA ALA A 218 -13.65 38.01 -10.59
C ALA A 218 -14.19 37.81 -12.02
N ALA A 219 -14.30 36.57 -12.48
CA ALA A 219 -14.92 36.24 -13.77
C ALA A 219 -16.43 36.57 -13.86
N MET A 220 -17.08 36.81 -12.72
CA MET A 220 -18.48 37.28 -12.63
C MET A 220 -18.58 38.78 -12.30
N GLU A 221 -17.45 39.50 -12.20
CA GLU A 221 -17.35 40.88 -11.73
C GLU A 221 -17.91 41.10 -10.30
N ILE A 222 -17.91 40.06 -9.46
CA ILE A 222 -18.36 40.11 -8.06
C ILE A 222 -17.13 40.22 -7.14
N PRO A 223 -17.08 41.19 -6.21
CA PRO A 223 -16.03 41.24 -5.19
C PRO A 223 -16.02 39.97 -4.33
N CYS A 224 -14.86 39.33 -4.22
CA CYS A 224 -14.69 38.14 -3.38
C CYS A 224 -14.34 38.53 -1.94
N MET A 225 -14.71 37.68 -0.98
CA MET A 225 -14.22 37.78 0.40
C MET A 225 -12.69 37.61 0.50
N ALA A 226 -12.09 38.32 1.46
CA ALA A 226 -10.69 38.18 1.83
C ALA A 226 -10.36 36.75 2.32
N SER A 227 -9.09 36.38 2.25
CA SER A 227 -8.60 35.08 2.73
C SER A 227 -8.87 34.88 4.22
N THR A 228 -8.67 35.92 5.03
CA THR A 228 -8.99 35.95 6.47
C THR A 228 -10.45 35.61 6.74
N THR A 229 -11.39 36.31 6.09
CA THR A 229 -12.83 36.06 6.19
C THR A 229 -13.20 34.64 5.76
N PHE A 230 -12.63 34.15 4.66
CA PHE A 230 -12.87 32.78 4.18
C PHE A 230 -12.41 31.73 5.20
N PHE A 231 -11.22 31.88 5.78
CA PHE A 231 -10.71 30.93 6.77
C PHE A 231 -11.51 30.99 8.08
N LYS A 232 -11.93 32.18 8.53
CA LYS A 232 -12.82 32.36 9.68
C LYS A 232 -14.17 31.66 9.48
N GLU A 233 -14.81 31.84 8.32
CA GLU A 233 -16.05 31.14 8.01
C GLU A 233 -15.87 29.63 7.79
N HIS A 234 -14.70 29.20 7.31
CA HIS A 234 -14.38 27.78 7.16
C HIS A 234 -14.18 27.10 8.52
N GLU A 235 -13.55 27.79 9.47
CA GLU A 235 -13.36 27.34 10.85
C GLU A 235 -14.70 27.31 11.59
N ASN A 236 -15.51 28.38 11.50
CA ASN A 236 -16.90 28.43 11.98
C ASN A 236 -17.80 27.32 11.41
N LEU A 237 -17.51 26.83 10.21
CA LEU A 237 -18.24 25.74 9.56
C LEU A 237 -17.69 24.36 9.96
N SER A 238 -16.41 24.27 10.34
CA SER A 238 -15.74 22.99 10.62
C SER A 238 -16.43 22.20 11.73
N SER A 239 -16.77 22.83 12.86
CA SER A 239 -17.49 22.18 13.96
C SER A 239 -18.88 21.66 13.55
N SER A 240 -19.57 22.37 12.64
CA SER A 240 -20.87 21.91 12.14
C SER A 240 -20.75 20.73 11.17
N ILE A 241 -19.67 20.70 10.37
CA ILE A 241 -19.34 19.56 9.50
C ILE A 241 -18.92 18.35 10.34
N HIS A 242 -18.07 18.54 11.35
CA HIS A 242 -17.63 17.51 12.29
C HIS A 242 -18.83 16.84 12.98
N ASN A 243 -19.70 17.64 13.61
CA ASN A 243 -20.91 17.14 14.26
C ASN A 243 -21.82 16.39 13.28
N SER A 244 -22.00 16.92 12.06
CA SER A 244 -22.77 16.24 11.01
C SER A 244 -22.13 14.91 10.56
N ALA A 245 -20.81 14.83 10.51
CA ALA A 245 -20.09 13.61 10.15
C ALA A 245 -20.22 12.55 11.25
N TRP A 246 -20.13 12.97 12.52
CA TRP A 246 -20.32 12.12 13.68
C TRP A 246 -21.73 11.54 13.77
N GLU A 247 -22.76 12.38 13.63
CA GLU A 247 -24.16 11.93 13.57
C GLU A 247 -24.38 10.89 12.45
N GLU A 248 -23.79 11.09 11.27
CA GLU A 248 -23.93 10.16 10.14
C GLU A 248 -23.08 8.89 10.27
N ILE A 249 -22.03 8.90 11.11
CA ILE A 249 -21.25 7.72 11.51
C ILE A 249 -22.01 6.90 12.55
N GLN A 250 -22.58 7.54 13.58
CA GLN A 250 -23.37 6.85 14.61
C GLN A 250 -24.58 6.14 14.02
N LYS A 251 -25.38 6.83 13.19
CA LYS A 251 -26.52 6.23 12.47
C LYS A 251 -26.12 5.02 11.61
N ALA A 252 -24.93 5.08 11.00
CA ALA A 252 -24.41 3.96 10.19
C ALA A 252 -24.04 2.75 11.06
N GLY A 253 -23.43 2.97 12.23
CA GLY A 253 -23.13 1.89 13.18
C GLY A 253 -24.37 1.28 13.84
N GLU A 254 -25.38 2.09 14.15
CA GLU A 254 -26.68 1.60 14.64
C GLU A 254 -27.40 0.70 13.63
N GLU A 255 -27.41 1.10 12.35
CA GLU A 255 -27.98 0.31 11.26
C GLU A 255 -27.20 -0.99 11.04
N GLU A 256 -25.86 -0.95 11.08
CA GLU A 256 -25.03 -2.15 10.94
C GLU A 256 -25.16 -3.09 12.16
N ARG A 257 -25.31 -2.55 13.38
CA ARG A 257 -25.60 -3.32 14.60
C ARG A 257 -26.96 -4.00 14.53
N LYS A 258 -27.98 -3.29 14.06
CA LYS A 258 -29.32 -3.85 13.86
C LYS A 258 -29.27 -5.02 12.85
N LEU A 259 -28.59 -4.84 11.72
CA LEU A 259 -28.40 -5.88 10.70
C LEU A 259 -27.50 -7.04 11.14
N ALA A 260 -26.72 -6.89 12.22
CA ALA A 260 -25.99 -8.00 12.85
C ALA A 260 -26.94 -8.82 13.75
N ILE A 261 -27.71 -8.15 14.62
CA ILE A 261 -28.70 -8.79 15.50
C ILE A 261 -29.75 -9.56 14.67
N GLU A 262 -30.30 -8.94 13.62
CA GLU A 262 -31.29 -9.57 12.71
C GLU A 262 -30.76 -10.81 11.96
N ALA A 263 -29.43 -10.93 11.84
CA ALA A 263 -28.78 -12.07 11.19
C ALA A 263 -28.30 -13.15 12.19
N GLY A 264 -28.45 -12.93 13.50
CA GLY A 264 -27.86 -13.79 14.52
C GLY A 264 -26.33 -13.66 14.64
N ASP A 265 -25.72 -12.60 14.07
CA ASP A 265 -24.28 -12.31 14.15
C ASP A 265 -23.93 -11.71 15.55
N VAL A 266 -24.13 -12.50 16.62
CA VAL A 266 -23.90 -12.09 18.02
C VAL A 266 -22.89 -13.04 18.68
N GLY A 267 -21.89 -12.47 19.38
CA GLY A 267 -20.89 -13.26 20.10
C GLY A 267 -21.41 -13.81 21.43
N ASP A 268 -20.67 -14.74 22.03
CA ASP A 268 -21.01 -15.37 23.32
C ASP A 268 -21.09 -14.35 24.49
N ASP A 269 -20.45 -13.19 24.34
CA ASP A 269 -20.53 -12.06 25.26
C ASP A 269 -21.74 -11.13 25.01
N GLY A 270 -22.66 -11.52 24.14
CA GLY A 270 -23.87 -10.75 23.79
C GLY A 270 -23.61 -9.53 22.91
N ILE A 271 -22.37 -9.25 22.50
CA ILE A 271 -22.03 -8.12 21.64
C ILE A 271 -22.16 -8.54 20.16
N PRO A 272 -22.97 -7.83 19.35
CA PRO A 272 -23.07 -8.10 17.91
C PRO A 272 -21.74 -7.87 17.19
N PHE A 273 -21.53 -8.55 16.07
CA PHE A 273 -20.35 -8.35 15.24
C PHE A 273 -20.68 -8.15 13.74
N CYS A 274 -19.81 -7.46 13.02
CA CYS A 274 -19.95 -7.28 11.58
C CYS A 274 -18.64 -7.38 10.80
N THR A 275 -18.77 -7.65 9.50
CA THR A 275 -17.67 -7.55 8.53
C THR A 275 -17.52 -6.10 8.09
N VAL A 276 -16.29 -5.62 8.03
CA VAL A 276 -15.94 -4.27 7.57
C VAL A 276 -14.99 -4.31 6.38
N VAL A 277 -15.00 -3.24 5.59
CA VAL A 277 -14.02 -2.96 4.54
C VAL A 277 -13.17 -1.77 5.00
N ALA A 278 -11.85 -1.86 4.88
CA ALA A 278 -10.97 -0.73 5.21
C ALA A 278 -9.89 -0.49 4.14
N ASP A 279 -9.36 0.74 4.12
CA ASP A 279 -8.39 1.24 3.13
C ASP A 279 -7.78 2.58 3.62
N GLY A 280 -6.56 2.88 3.15
CA GLY A 280 -5.83 4.12 3.40
C GLY A 280 -5.94 5.15 2.27
N GLN A 281 -5.82 6.43 2.60
CA GLN A 281 -5.74 7.50 1.62
C GLN A 281 -4.86 8.66 2.06
N TRP A 282 -4.07 9.19 1.14
CA TRP A 282 -3.10 10.28 1.40
C TRP A 282 -3.49 11.58 0.72
N SER A 283 -3.17 12.73 1.31
CA SER A 283 -3.46 14.06 0.74
C SER A 283 -2.73 14.31 -0.59
N LYS A 284 -1.59 13.65 -0.79
CA LYS A 284 -0.79 13.62 -2.02
C LYS A 284 -0.87 12.24 -2.69
N ARG A 285 -0.50 12.15 -3.97
CA ARG A 285 -0.20 10.83 -4.59
C ARG A 285 1.22 10.45 -4.21
N SER A 286 1.36 9.36 -3.44
CA SER A 286 2.64 8.68 -3.29
C SER A 286 3.08 8.16 -4.66
N TYR A 287 4.21 8.66 -5.15
CA TYR A 287 4.96 7.97 -6.19
C TYR A 287 5.94 7.04 -5.47
N LYS A 288 6.36 5.93 -6.09
CA LYS A 288 7.17 4.90 -5.41
C LYS A 288 8.45 5.39 -4.72
N SER A 289 8.95 6.57 -5.12
CA SER A 289 10.16 7.20 -4.60
C SER A 289 9.87 8.39 -3.65
N LYS A 290 8.60 8.71 -3.37
CA LYS A 290 8.17 9.81 -2.50
C LYS A 290 6.89 9.45 -1.76
N TYR A 291 7.04 9.03 -0.49
CA TYR A 291 5.96 8.81 0.49
C TYR A 291 5.86 10.00 1.45
N ASP A 292 5.86 11.22 0.91
CA ASP A 292 6.02 12.49 1.62
C ASP A 292 4.69 13.21 1.91
N ALA A 293 3.57 12.47 1.93
CA ALA A 293 2.26 13.05 2.20
C ALA A 293 2.21 13.70 3.59
N LEU A 294 1.70 14.93 3.65
CA LEU A 294 1.58 15.71 4.89
C LEU A 294 0.35 15.30 5.72
N SER A 295 -0.68 14.72 5.09
CA SER A 295 -1.84 14.17 5.78
C SER A 295 -2.32 12.89 5.12
N GLY A 296 -3.06 12.09 5.86
CA GLY A 296 -3.81 10.94 5.37
C GLY A 296 -5.01 10.62 6.24
N VAL A 297 -5.83 9.70 5.77
CA VAL A 297 -7.00 9.15 6.46
C VAL A 297 -7.08 7.65 6.22
N ALA A 298 -7.28 6.90 7.30
CA ALA A 298 -7.76 5.52 7.25
C ALA A 298 -9.29 5.50 7.30
N THR A 299 -9.96 4.68 6.50
CA THR A 299 -11.43 4.56 6.52
C THR A 299 -11.85 3.15 6.89
N ILE A 300 -12.90 3.02 7.72
CA ILE A 300 -13.62 1.75 7.94
C ILE A 300 -15.07 1.93 7.46
N ILE A 301 -15.56 0.99 6.66
CA ILE A 301 -16.89 0.99 6.03
C ILE A 301 -17.61 -0.33 6.33
N GLY A 302 -18.87 -0.25 6.78
CA GLY A 302 -19.70 -1.43 7.04
C GLY A 302 -19.97 -2.23 5.76
N TYR A 303 -19.81 -3.56 5.81
CA TYR A 303 -20.00 -4.39 4.62
C TYR A 303 -21.48 -4.57 4.24
N LYS A 304 -22.45 -4.52 5.15
CA LYS A 304 -23.88 -4.64 4.82
C LYS A 304 -24.42 -3.30 4.31
N THR A 305 -24.36 -2.22 5.10
CA THR A 305 -24.86 -0.87 4.70
C THR A 305 -24.04 -0.15 3.64
N LYS A 306 -22.75 -0.48 3.47
CA LYS A 306 -21.79 0.26 2.65
C LYS A 306 -21.61 1.73 3.08
N LYS A 307 -21.81 2.04 4.37
CA LYS A 307 -21.62 3.36 5.00
C LYS A 307 -20.32 3.41 5.81
N VAL A 308 -19.73 4.59 5.91
CA VAL A 308 -18.52 4.83 6.75
C VAL A 308 -18.90 4.70 8.23
N LEU A 309 -18.15 3.86 8.95
CA LEU A 309 -18.27 3.62 10.39
C LEU A 309 -17.16 4.30 11.19
N PHE A 310 -16.02 4.62 10.56
CA PHE A 310 -14.90 5.32 11.20
C PHE A 310 -13.99 6.00 10.17
N VAL A 311 -13.38 7.13 10.57
CA VAL A 311 -12.27 7.78 9.84
C VAL A 311 -11.14 8.16 10.80
N GLY A 312 -9.98 7.53 10.65
CA GLY A 312 -8.77 7.84 11.41
C GLY A 312 -7.91 8.85 10.66
N ILE A 313 -8.03 10.14 10.99
CA ILE A 313 -7.30 11.22 10.31
C ILE A 313 -5.94 11.45 10.98
N ARG A 314 -4.88 11.55 10.17
CA ARG A 314 -3.49 11.75 10.61
C ARG A 314 -2.83 12.88 9.82
N ASN A 315 -2.36 13.92 10.50
CA ASN A 315 -1.58 15.02 9.92
C ASN A 315 -0.18 15.06 10.51
N ARG A 316 0.81 15.22 9.61
CA ARG A 316 2.25 15.28 9.84
C ARG A 316 2.81 16.69 9.78
N PHE A 317 1.94 17.68 9.63
CA PHE A 317 2.32 19.08 9.46
C PHE A 317 1.28 20.01 10.07
N CYS A 318 1.76 21.05 10.76
CA CYS A 318 0.97 22.20 11.14
C CYS A 318 1.78 23.45 10.80
N ILE A 319 1.19 24.38 10.03
CA ILE A 319 1.90 25.58 9.58
C ILE A 319 2.29 26.51 10.73
N ILE A 320 1.55 26.49 11.84
CA ILE A 320 1.82 27.36 13.00
C ILE A 320 3.02 26.81 13.77
N CYS A 321 3.01 25.52 14.11
CA CYS A 321 4.17 24.84 14.72
C CYS A 321 5.44 24.98 13.88
N SER A 322 5.37 24.67 12.58
CA SER A 322 6.53 24.71 11.68
C SER A 322 7.12 26.13 11.54
N ARG A 323 6.29 27.18 11.60
CA ARG A 323 6.78 28.58 11.57
C ARG A 323 7.47 28.97 12.87
N ALA A 324 6.91 28.58 14.02
CA ALA A 324 7.52 28.82 15.32
C ALA A 324 8.87 28.09 15.44
N GLU A 325 8.91 26.82 15.04
CA GLU A 325 10.14 26.02 14.91
C GLU A 325 11.18 26.67 13.98
N THR A 326 10.77 27.16 12.81
CA THR A 326 11.66 27.87 11.86
C THR A 326 12.26 29.15 12.47
N LYS A 327 11.56 29.78 13.41
CA LYS A 327 12.00 31.00 14.10
C LYS A 327 12.70 30.74 15.45
N ASN A 328 12.80 29.49 15.90
CA ASN A 328 13.17 29.11 17.27
C ASN A 328 12.26 29.77 18.36
N GLU A 329 11.00 30.06 18.01
CA GLU A 329 9.98 30.59 18.92
C GLU A 329 9.09 29.45 19.46
N THR A 330 8.41 29.66 20.59
CA THR A 330 7.33 28.74 21.01
C THR A 330 6.09 28.98 20.15
N PRO A 331 5.33 27.93 19.75
CA PRO A 331 4.11 28.13 18.98
C PRO A 331 3.06 28.88 19.81
N GLY A 332 2.61 30.03 19.30
CA GLY A 332 1.47 30.75 19.88
C GLY A 332 0.22 29.87 20.00
N ILE A 333 -0.67 30.20 20.94
CA ILE A 333 -1.85 29.39 21.28
C ILE A 333 -2.72 29.16 20.03
N HIS A 334 -2.89 27.91 19.63
CA HIS A 334 -3.70 27.52 18.48
C HIS A 334 -4.19 26.07 18.59
N THR A 335 -5.26 25.74 17.86
CA THR A 335 -5.68 24.36 17.64
C THR A 335 -4.64 23.64 16.78
N CYS A 336 -3.77 22.85 17.40
CA CYS A 336 -2.74 22.11 16.69
C CYS A 336 -3.33 20.85 16.01
N PHE A 337 -3.13 20.73 14.70
CA PHE A 337 -3.62 19.58 13.92
C PHE A 337 -2.58 18.47 13.76
N LEU A 338 -1.33 18.69 14.19
CA LEU A 338 -0.23 17.73 14.14
C LEU A 338 -0.47 16.59 15.16
N ASN A 339 -1.03 15.48 14.69
CA ASN A 339 -1.32 14.30 15.51
C ASN A 339 -0.57 13.03 15.05
N TRP A 340 0.31 13.14 14.05
CA TRP A 340 1.09 12.02 13.53
C TRP A 340 2.53 12.43 13.23
N LYS A 341 3.52 11.90 13.96
CA LYS A 341 4.95 12.19 13.73
C LYS A 341 5.68 11.12 12.90
N LYS A 342 5.11 9.91 12.79
CA LYS A 342 5.71 8.76 12.07
C LYS A 342 5.60 8.92 10.53
N ALA A 343 6.12 7.94 9.79
CA ALA A 343 6.05 7.90 8.32
C ALA A 343 4.60 7.93 7.79
N ALA A 344 4.40 8.46 6.58
CA ALA A 344 3.06 8.55 5.99
C ALA A 344 2.44 7.15 5.72
N THR A 345 3.27 6.14 5.44
CA THR A 345 2.83 4.75 5.20
C THR A 345 2.13 4.12 6.40
N GLY A 346 2.51 4.45 7.64
CA GLY A 346 1.89 3.90 8.85
C GLY A 346 0.50 4.48 9.20
N ILE A 347 0.04 5.52 8.50
CA ILE A 347 -1.25 6.19 8.76
C ILE A 347 -2.42 5.21 8.67
N GLU A 348 -2.38 4.31 7.69
CA GLU A 348 -3.45 3.35 7.45
C GLU A 348 -3.57 2.32 8.57
N SER A 349 -2.48 1.63 8.90
CA SER A 349 -2.48 0.61 9.97
C SER A 349 -2.85 1.21 11.33
N ASP A 350 -2.42 2.43 11.61
CA ASP A 350 -2.70 3.12 12.87
C ASP A 350 -4.16 3.63 12.94
N GLY A 351 -4.66 4.25 11.88
CA GLY A 351 -6.05 4.73 11.84
C GLY A 351 -7.08 3.60 11.76
N ILE A 352 -6.76 2.46 11.15
CA ILE A 352 -7.61 1.25 11.23
C ILE A 352 -7.57 0.67 12.65
N ALA A 353 -6.38 0.56 13.26
CA ALA A 353 -6.25 0.08 14.64
C ALA A 353 -7.08 0.91 15.64
N GLU A 354 -7.02 2.24 15.55
CA GLU A 354 -7.85 3.15 16.36
C GLU A 354 -9.35 2.86 16.19
N GLY A 355 -9.81 2.71 14.94
CA GLY A 355 -11.21 2.44 14.65
C GLY A 355 -11.71 1.08 15.12
N PHE A 356 -10.84 0.07 15.17
CA PHE A 356 -11.16 -1.23 15.76
C PHE A 356 -11.29 -1.14 17.29
N LEU A 357 -10.34 -0.49 17.97
CA LEU A 357 -10.36 -0.29 19.42
C LEU A 357 -11.61 0.49 19.87
N LYS A 358 -12.00 1.53 19.13
CA LYS A 358 -13.18 2.36 19.44
C LYS A 358 -14.52 1.75 18.99
N SER A 359 -14.53 0.65 18.25
CA SER A 359 -15.77 0.11 17.64
C SER A 359 -16.88 -0.23 18.65
N VAL A 360 -16.51 -0.85 19.78
CA VAL A 360 -17.45 -1.23 20.85
C VAL A 360 -17.99 0.01 21.58
N GLU A 361 -17.13 0.98 21.88
CA GLU A 361 -17.52 2.26 22.51
C GLU A 361 -18.48 3.05 21.62
N LEU A 362 -18.15 3.21 20.33
CA LEU A 362 -18.88 4.07 19.40
C LEU A 362 -20.20 3.46 18.94
N HIS A 363 -20.21 2.15 18.65
CA HIS A 363 -21.29 1.50 17.92
C HIS A 363 -21.96 0.36 18.67
N LYS A 364 -21.37 -0.11 19.79
CA LYS A 364 -21.74 -1.37 20.48
C LYS A 364 -21.70 -2.57 19.53
N LEU A 365 -20.63 -2.65 18.74
CA LEU A 365 -20.48 -3.55 17.60
C LEU A 365 -19.00 -3.91 17.41
N LYS A 366 -18.65 -5.21 17.42
CA LYS A 366 -17.29 -5.69 17.11
C LYS A 366 -17.08 -5.85 15.60
N PHE A 367 -15.88 -5.58 15.10
CA PHE A 367 -15.52 -5.87 13.71
C PHE A 367 -14.82 -7.24 13.61
N ASN A 368 -15.53 -8.29 13.19
CA ASN A 368 -15.00 -9.68 13.18
C ASN A 368 -14.10 -9.98 11.98
N LYS A 369 -14.41 -9.38 10.83
CA LYS A 369 -13.81 -9.68 9.53
C LYS A 369 -13.39 -8.38 8.86
N LEU A 370 -12.13 -8.32 8.44
CA LEU A 370 -11.57 -7.18 7.72
C LEU A 370 -11.35 -7.55 6.25
N ILE A 371 -12.12 -6.93 5.36
CA ILE A 371 -11.87 -6.93 3.92
C ILE A 371 -10.91 -5.78 3.61
N GLY A 372 -9.66 -6.11 3.35
CA GLY A 372 -8.62 -5.16 2.95
C GLY A 372 -8.01 -5.55 1.61
N ASP A 373 -7.01 -4.81 1.17
CA ASP A 373 -6.09 -5.33 0.16
C ASP A 373 -4.97 -6.18 0.78
N GLY A 374 -3.96 -6.54 -0.03
CA GLY A 374 -2.94 -7.54 0.30
C GLY A 374 -1.95 -7.14 1.38
N ASP A 375 -2.16 -6.00 2.01
CA ASP A 375 -1.17 -5.37 2.85
C ASP A 375 -1.13 -6.01 4.23
N SER A 376 0.07 -6.40 4.65
CA SER A 376 0.30 -7.15 5.88
C SER A 376 0.40 -6.27 7.12
N SER A 377 0.62 -4.97 6.95
CA SER A 377 0.80 -4.00 8.05
C SER A 377 -0.45 -3.86 8.93
N VAL A 378 -1.62 -3.68 8.33
CA VAL A 378 -2.91 -3.57 9.03
C VAL A 378 -3.20 -4.84 9.83
N THR A 379 -3.03 -6.01 9.21
CA THR A 379 -3.29 -7.30 9.87
C THR A 379 -2.26 -7.65 10.93
N LYS A 380 -0.98 -7.28 10.75
CA LYS A 380 0.03 -7.36 11.81
C LYS A 380 -0.41 -6.51 12.99
N ARG A 381 -0.79 -5.25 12.75
CA ARG A 381 -1.18 -4.32 13.82
C ARG A 381 -2.41 -4.79 14.59
N LEU A 382 -3.45 -5.31 13.92
CA LEU A 382 -4.63 -5.86 14.60
C LEU A 382 -4.32 -7.11 15.43
N LYS A 383 -3.32 -7.92 15.04
CA LYS A 383 -2.83 -9.06 15.83
C LYS A 383 -1.92 -8.68 16.98
N GLU A 384 -1.25 -7.52 16.92
CA GLU A 384 -0.47 -6.97 18.03
C GLU A 384 -1.37 -6.37 19.11
N ILE A 385 -2.38 -5.58 18.73
CA ILE A 385 -3.22 -4.84 19.69
C ILE A 385 -4.38 -5.67 20.28
N LEU A 386 -4.74 -6.79 19.63
CA LEU A 386 -5.83 -7.70 20.02
C LEU A 386 -7.09 -6.93 20.51
N PRO A 387 -7.78 -6.18 19.63
CA PRO A 387 -8.70 -5.10 20.04
C PRO A 387 -9.95 -5.57 20.80
N TYR A 388 -10.17 -6.89 20.87
CA TYR A 388 -11.29 -7.53 21.56
C TYR A 388 -10.83 -8.64 22.53
N GLY A 389 -9.55 -8.66 22.92
CA GLY A 389 -8.94 -9.68 23.76
C GLY A 389 -8.24 -10.82 22.97
N PRO A 390 -7.53 -11.71 23.68
CA PRO A 390 -6.74 -12.80 23.06
C PRO A 390 -7.61 -13.87 22.39
N ASP A 391 -8.81 -14.12 22.92
CA ASP A 391 -9.72 -15.16 22.45
C ASP A 391 -10.45 -14.78 21.15
N TYR A 392 -10.35 -13.52 20.71
CA TYR A 392 -11.11 -12.98 19.58
C TYR A 392 -10.22 -12.32 18.53
N ILE A 393 -9.73 -13.14 17.59
CA ILE A 393 -8.83 -12.72 16.51
C ILE A 393 -9.62 -12.26 15.29
N VAL A 394 -9.36 -11.03 14.81
CA VAL A 394 -9.96 -10.49 13.58
C VAL A 394 -9.50 -11.29 12.35
N GLN A 395 -10.45 -11.85 11.60
CA GLN A 395 -10.16 -12.59 10.37
C GLN A 395 -9.90 -11.62 9.21
N LYS A 396 -8.75 -11.76 8.53
CA LYS A 396 -8.47 -11.02 7.28
C LYS A 396 -9.13 -11.72 6.10
N ILE A 397 -9.75 -10.95 5.21
CA ILE A 397 -10.25 -11.40 3.91
C ILE A 397 -9.56 -10.59 2.82
N GLU A 398 -8.88 -11.28 1.91
CA GLU A 398 -8.14 -10.69 0.78
C GLU A 398 -9.07 -10.17 -0.32
N CYS A 399 -8.88 -8.92 -0.76
CA CYS A 399 -9.59 -8.36 -1.91
C CYS A 399 -9.27 -9.12 -3.21
N ARG A 400 -10.28 -9.84 -3.74
CA ARG A 400 -10.22 -10.57 -5.03
C ARG A 400 -9.63 -9.72 -6.16
N ASN A 401 -10.06 -8.46 -6.29
CA ASN A 401 -9.60 -7.58 -7.36
C ASN A 401 -8.11 -7.25 -7.25
N HIS A 402 -7.58 -7.11 -6.03
CA HIS A 402 -6.16 -6.89 -5.77
C HIS A 402 -5.36 -8.18 -6.04
N MET A 403 -5.82 -9.33 -5.54
CA MET A 403 -5.19 -10.64 -5.80
C MET A 403 -5.10 -10.97 -7.29
N LEU A 404 -6.19 -10.82 -8.05
CA LEU A 404 -6.20 -11.01 -9.50
C LEU A 404 -5.33 -9.99 -10.25
N ARG A 405 -5.22 -8.75 -9.75
CA ARG A 405 -4.33 -7.72 -10.31
C ARG A 405 -2.87 -8.13 -10.13
N ASN A 406 -2.49 -8.59 -8.95
CA ASN A 406 -1.14 -9.05 -8.63
C ASN A 406 -0.73 -10.29 -9.42
N TYR A 407 -1.63 -11.27 -9.53
CA TYR A 407 -1.48 -12.46 -10.37
C TYR A 407 -1.11 -12.08 -11.82
N ILE A 408 -1.96 -11.27 -12.46
CA ILE A 408 -1.75 -10.83 -13.85
C ILE A 408 -0.51 -9.96 -14.00
N GLN A 409 -0.23 -9.05 -13.06
CA GLN A 409 0.98 -8.21 -13.13
C GLN A 409 2.26 -9.04 -13.13
N LYS A 410 2.33 -10.11 -12.31
CA LYS A 410 3.46 -11.02 -12.20
C LYS A 410 3.60 -11.95 -13.40
N LEU A 411 2.51 -12.53 -13.93
CA LEU A 411 2.56 -13.25 -15.22
C LEU A 411 3.08 -12.34 -16.36
N THR A 412 2.61 -11.09 -16.40
CA THR A 412 3.09 -10.07 -17.35
C THR A 412 4.50 -9.53 -16.99
N PHE A 413 5.13 -10.00 -15.91
CA PHE A 413 6.54 -9.74 -15.60
C PHE A 413 7.41 -10.90 -16.09
N ILE A 414 7.00 -12.15 -15.83
CA ILE A 414 7.60 -13.36 -16.43
C ILE A 414 7.69 -13.21 -17.95
N ALA A 415 6.57 -12.87 -18.61
CA ALA A 415 6.49 -12.73 -20.06
C ALA A 415 7.33 -11.56 -20.64
N LYS A 416 7.95 -10.73 -19.78
CA LYS A 416 8.88 -9.66 -20.20
C LYS A 416 10.35 -10.04 -20.03
N LYS A 417 10.70 -11.04 -19.22
CA LYS A 417 12.10 -11.45 -19.02
C LYS A 417 12.67 -12.05 -20.31
N THR A 418 13.87 -11.64 -20.70
CA THR A 418 14.53 -12.06 -21.96
C THR A 418 15.23 -13.41 -21.90
N ASN A 419 15.35 -14.01 -20.72
CA ASN A 419 15.86 -15.36 -20.51
C ASN A 419 14.89 -16.48 -20.96
N TYR A 420 13.63 -16.15 -21.28
CA TYR A 420 12.61 -17.13 -21.66
C TYR A 420 12.27 -17.11 -23.16
N PRO A 421 11.92 -18.27 -23.76
CA PRO A 421 11.56 -18.37 -25.17
C PRO A 421 10.47 -17.37 -25.60
N ILE A 422 10.68 -16.72 -26.75
CA ILE A 422 9.79 -15.66 -27.24
C ILE A 422 8.35 -16.15 -27.48
N ASN A 423 8.18 -17.39 -27.95
CA ASN A 423 6.88 -18.01 -28.22
C ASN A 423 6.04 -18.15 -26.93
N LEU A 424 6.62 -18.68 -25.86
CA LEU A 424 5.96 -18.80 -24.55
C LEU A 424 5.60 -17.44 -23.95
N ARG A 425 6.50 -16.45 -24.10
CA ARG A 425 6.24 -15.08 -23.65
C ARG A 425 5.06 -14.44 -24.41
N GLN A 426 5.04 -14.56 -25.74
CA GLN A 426 3.95 -14.06 -26.57
C GLN A 426 2.64 -14.79 -26.25
N PHE A 427 2.69 -16.11 -26.02
CA PHE A 427 1.54 -16.91 -25.60
C PHE A 427 0.91 -16.40 -24.31
N ILE A 428 1.70 -16.13 -23.27
CA ILE A 428 1.20 -15.55 -22.00
C ILE A 428 0.58 -14.16 -22.23
N LEU A 429 1.20 -13.31 -23.05
CA LEU A 429 0.68 -11.97 -23.33
C LEU A 429 -0.64 -12.01 -24.13
N LYS A 430 -0.75 -12.89 -25.12
CA LYS A 430 -1.98 -13.13 -25.92
C LYS A 430 -3.10 -13.68 -25.05
N ASN A 431 -2.80 -14.62 -24.16
CA ASN A 431 -3.77 -15.30 -23.28
C ASN A 431 -3.96 -14.63 -21.90
N ILE A 432 -3.39 -13.45 -21.64
CA ILE A 432 -3.34 -12.87 -20.29
C ILE A 432 -4.73 -12.67 -19.64
N LEU A 433 -5.76 -12.42 -20.44
CA LEU A 433 -7.14 -12.33 -19.97
C LEU A 433 -7.79 -13.71 -19.73
N ARG A 434 -7.36 -14.76 -20.44
CA ARG A 434 -7.80 -16.15 -20.21
C ARG A 434 -7.35 -16.62 -18.84
N PHE A 435 -6.11 -16.30 -18.43
CA PHE A 435 -5.62 -16.54 -17.06
C PHE A 435 -6.50 -15.87 -15.99
N ARG A 436 -6.90 -14.61 -16.16
CA ARG A 436 -7.84 -13.97 -15.21
C ARG A 436 -9.22 -14.62 -15.24
N THR A 437 -9.73 -14.92 -16.43
CA THR A 437 -11.10 -15.42 -16.62
C THR A 437 -11.27 -16.82 -16.03
N ALA A 438 -10.29 -17.70 -16.23
CA ALA A 438 -10.28 -19.04 -15.65
C ALA A 438 -10.47 -19.02 -14.12
N ILE A 439 -9.65 -18.23 -13.42
CA ILE A 439 -9.74 -18.04 -11.97
C ILE A 439 -11.11 -17.50 -11.54
N VAL A 440 -11.64 -16.49 -12.24
CA VAL A 440 -12.96 -15.90 -11.94
C VAL A 440 -14.11 -16.89 -12.18
N THR A 441 -14.00 -17.74 -13.20
CA THR A 441 -14.99 -18.79 -13.49
C THR A 441 -14.97 -19.87 -12.43
N ALA A 442 -13.79 -20.32 -11.99
CA ALA A 442 -13.65 -21.30 -10.91
C ALA A 442 -14.26 -20.78 -9.59
N ILE A 443 -13.93 -19.54 -9.20
CA ILE A 443 -14.52 -18.90 -8.01
C ILE A 443 -16.06 -18.86 -8.11
N ARG A 444 -16.61 -18.42 -9.24
CA ARG A 444 -18.07 -18.33 -9.43
C ARG A 444 -18.76 -19.69 -9.37
N HIS A 445 -18.16 -20.72 -9.96
CA HIS A 445 -18.71 -22.07 -9.95
C HIS A 445 -18.72 -22.64 -8.53
N ARG A 446 -17.55 -22.74 -7.88
CA ARG A 446 -17.42 -23.33 -6.54
C ARG A 446 -18.17 -22.56 -5.46
N LYS A 447 -18.33 -21.24 -5.59
CA LYS A 447 -19.14 -20.45 -4.67
C LYS A 447 -20.61 -20.89 -4.68
N ASN A 448 -21.16 -21.15 -5.85
CA ASN A 448 -22.58 -21.48 -6.07
C ASN A 448 -22.88 -22.99 -5.93
N GLU A 449 -21.86 -23.84 -5.86
CA GLU A 449 -21.97 -25.29 -5.65
C GLU A 449 -22.68 -25.60 -4.31
N ASN A 450 -23.54 -26.62 -4.24
CA ASN A 450 -24.29 -26.93 -3.00
C ASN A 450 -23.56 -27.99 -2.14
N VAL A 451 -22.32 -27.67 -1.74
CA VAL A 451 -21.43 -28.53 -0.94
C VAL A 451 -20.87 -27.77 0.28
N PRO A 452 -20.38 -28.46 1.33
CA PRO A 452 -19.78 -27.81 2.50
C PRO A 452 -18.63 -26.85 2.14
N THR A 453 -18.50 -25.75 2.87
CA THR A 453 -17.52 -24.67 2.58
C THR A 453 -16.08 -25.18 2.52
N ALA A 454 -15.69 -26.13 3.39
CA ALA A 454 -14.37 -26.75 3.34
C ALA A 454 -14.11 -27.47 1.99
N GLN A 455 -15.12 -28.16 1.45
CA GLN A 455 -15.03 -28.82 0.15
C GLN A 455 -14.98 -27.79 -0.99
N LYS A 456 -15.73 -26.68 -0.91
CA LYS A 456 -15.63 -25.56 -1.88
C LYS A 456 -14.20 -25.01 -1.95
N ILE A 457 -13.56 -24.82 -0.80
CA ILE A 457 -12.19 -24.30 -0.70
C ILE A 457 -11.17 -25.31 -1.26
N LYS A 458 -11.34 -26.61 -0.96
CA LYS A 458 -10.49 -27.69 -1.50
C LYS A 458 -10.61 -27.81 -3.02
N ASN A 459 -11.84 -27.84 -3.53
CA ASN A 459 -12.16 -27.89 -4.96
C ASN A 459 -11.61 -26.66 -5.70
N LEU A 460 -11.86 -25.46 -5.18
CA LEU A 460 -11.32 -24.22 -5.73
C LEU A 460 -9.78 -24.24 -5.75
N SER A 461 -9.13 -24.72 -4.69
CA SER A 461 -7.67 -24.81 -4.63
C SER A 461 -7.08 -25.69 -5.74
N ALA A 462 -7.74 -26.81 -6.06
CA ALA A 462 -7.36 -27.66 -7.18
C ALA A 462 -7.55 -26.95 -8.54
N ASP A 463 -8.69 -26.29 -8.75
CA ASP A 463 -8.98 -25.54 -9.97
C ASP A 463 -8.00 -24.38 -10.19
N LEU A 464 -7.65 -23.64 -9.13
CA LEU A 464 -6.65 -22.56 -9.15
C LEU A 464 -5.26 -23.09 -9.54
N PHE A 465 -4.84 -24.23 -8.97
CA PHE A 465 -3.55 -24.85 -9.26
C PHE A 465 -3.49 -25.40 -10.70
N ASN A 466 -4.58 -25.99 -11.19
CA ASN A 466 -4.70 -26.54 -12.54
C ASN A 466 -4.93 -25.46 -13.62
N SER A 467 -5.44 -24.27 -13.26
CA SER A 467 -5.77 -23.20 -14.21
C SER A 467 -4.66 -22.84 -15.22
N PRO A 468 -3.35 -22.77 -14.88
CA PRO A 468 -2.31 -22.53 -15.87
C PRO A 468 -2.13 -23.70 -16.83
N TYR A 469 -2.10 -24.94 -16.32
CA TYR A 469 -1.96 -26.17 -17.10
C TYR A 469 -3.03 -26.26 -18.19
N HIS A 470 -4.30 -26.05 -17.79
CA HIS A 470 -5.42 -25.92 -18.72
C HIS A 470 -5.18 -24.88 -19.83
N ILE A 471 -4.58 -23.73 -19.50
CA ILE A 471 -4.36 -22.65 -20.48
C ILE A 471 -3.18 -22.95 -21.40
N PHE A 472 -2.17 -23.69 -20.94
CA PHE A 472 -1.04 -24.15 -21.76
C PHE A 472 -1.31 -25.43 -22.55
N GLY A 473 -2.52 -26.02 -22.46
CA GLY A 473 -2.94 -27.16 -23.29
C GLY A 473 -2.91 -28.52 -22.58
N GLU A 474 -2.62 -28.60 -21.28
CA GLU A 474 -2.76 -29.85 -20.53
C GLU A 474 -4.17 -29.94 -19.92
N HIS A 475 -4.89 -31.02 -20.23
CA HIS A 475 -6.29 -31.20 -19.83
C HIS A 475 -6.53 -32.39 -18.88
N SER A 476 -5.47 -33.12 -18.53
CA SER A 476 -5.45 -34.32 -17.67
C SER A 476 -6.20 -34.15 -16.33
N LYS A 477 -6.07 -32.99 -15.69
CA LYS A 477 -6.60 -32.68 -14.35
C LYS A 477 -7.71 -31.62 -14.36
N CYS A 478 -8.31 -31.35 -15.52
CA CYS A 478 -9.43 -30.42 -15.61
C CYS A 478 -10.74 -31.08 -15.21
N ASP A 479 -11.54 -30.42 -14.37
CA ASP A 479 -12.93 -30.80 -14.08
C ASP A 479 -13.86 -30.54 -15.30
N ASP A 480 -14.97 -31.26 -15.40
CA ASP A 480 -15.91 -31.27 -16.54
C ASP A 480 -16.51 -29.88 -16.82
N TYR A 481 -16.86 -29.16 -15.74
CA TYR A 481 -17.40 -27.80 -15.85
C TYR A 481 -16.36 -26.80 -16.40
N PHE A 482 -15.06 -27.10 -16.21
CA PHE A 482 -13.95 -26.21 -16.50
C PHE A 482 -13.33 -26.47 -17.88
N CYS A 483 -13.38 -27.71 -18.37
CA CYS A 483 -12.83 -28.08 -19.68
C CYS A 483 -13.70 -29.10 -20.42
N LYS A 484 -14.37 -28.63 -21.49
CA LYS A 484 -15.08 -29.49 -22.46
C LYS A 484 -14.16 -30.07 -23.56
N LYS A 485 -12.84 -29.88 -23.45
CA LYS A 485 -11.85 -30.16 -24.52
C LYS A 485 -10.91 -31.33 -24.23
N ARG A 486 -11.24 -32.25 -23.30
CA ARG A 486 -10.35 -33.37 -22.94
C ARG A 486 -9.94 -34.29 -24.12
N LEU A 487 -10.65 -34.24 -25.25
CA LEU A 487 -10.45 -35.07 -26.44
C LEU A 487 -9.92 -34.31 -27.68
N LEU A 488 -9.46 -33.06 -27.52
CA LEU A 488 -8.93 -32.26 -28.63
C LEU A 488 -7.41 -32.16 -28.55
N GLU A 489 -6.73 -32.46 -29.67
CA GLU A 489 -5.29 -32.25 -29.84
C GLU A 489 -4.98 -30.74 -29.96
N GLU A 490 -4.87 -30.06 -28.83
CA GLU A 490 -4.26 -28.72 -28.75
C GLU A 490 -2.74 -28.83 -28.52
N GLU A 491 -1.95 -27.93 -29.12
CA GLU A 491 -0.49 -27.90 -28.91
C GLU A 491 -0.17 -27.68 -27.42
N ASN A 492 0.44 -28.69 -26.78
CA ASN A 492 0.75 -28.64 -25.35
C ASN A 492 2.07 -27.90 -25.09
N TRP A 493 1.97 -26.71 -24.50
CA TRP A 493 3.08 -25.83 -24.15
C TRP A 493 3.66 -26.10 -22.75
N VAL A 494 3.06 -26.98 -21.94
CA VAL A 494 3.50 -27.26 -20.56
C VAL A 494 4.92 -27.80 -20.52
N GLN A 495 5.24 -28.83 -21.31
CA GLN A 495 6.58 -29.43 -21.34
C GLN A 495 7.66 -28.38 -21.68
N ARG A 496 7.43 -27.56 -22.71
CA ARG A 496 8.32 -26.45 -23.08
C ARG A 496 8.47 -25.42 -21.95
N ALA A 497 7.39 -25.12 -21.22
CA ALA A 497 7.41 -24.20 -20.09
C ALA A 497 8.08 -24.79 -18.83
N GLU A 498 8.06 -26.11 -18.64
CA GLU A 498 8.76 -26.81 -17.56
C GLU A 498 10.26 -26.94 -17.84
N ILE A 499 10.66 -27.34 -19.05
CA ILE A 499 12.08 -27.44 -19.46
C ILE A 499 12.82 -26.10 -19.28
N CYS A 500 12.21 -24.97 -19.65
CA CYS A 500 12.82 -23.66 -19.45
C CYS A 500 12.65 -23.09 -18.01
N GLY A 501 12.00 -23.82 -17.09
CA GLY A 501 11.74 -23.37 -15.71
C GLY A 501 10.70 -22.26 -15.55
N MET A 502 10.07 -21.79 -16.64
CA MET A 502 9.03 -20.76 -16.58
C MET A 502 7.82 -21.22 -15.77
N MET A 503 7.40 -22.48 -15.94
CA MET A 503 6.25 -23.04 -15.23
C MET A 503 6.47 -23.07 -13.71
N VAL A 504 7.72 -23.24 -13.24
CA VAL A 504 8.05 -23.15 -11.81
C VAL A 504 7.78 -21.75 -11.27
N GLU A 505 8.14 -20.69 -12.00
CA GLU A 505 7.77 -19.32 -11.59
C GLU A 505 6.25 -19.11 -11.59
N ILE A 506 5.53 -19.68 -12.58
CA ILE A 506 4.06 -19.60 -12.66
C ILE A 506 3.39 -20.31 -11.47
N LYS A 507 3.81 -21.54 -11.13
CA LYS A 507 3.35 -22.27 -9.93
C LYS A 507 3.54 -21.41 -8.66
N ASN A 508 4.69 -20.75 -8.50
CA ASN A 508 4.95 -19.87 -7.36
C ASN A 508 4.05 -18.62 -7.29
N ILE A 509 3.58 -18.09 -8.42
CA ILE A 509 2.58 -17.01 -8.42
C ILE A 509 1.20 -17.57 -8.02
N VAL A 510 0.82 -18.71 -8.60
CA VAL A 510 -0.49 -19.37 -8.40
C VAL A 510 -0.65 -19.85 -6.96
N ASN A 511 0.40 -20.36 -6.32
CA ASN A 511 0.38 -20.76 -4.92
C ASN A 511 -0.11 -19.64 -3.98
N ARG A 512 0.12 -18.36 -4.32
CA ARG A 512 -0.45 -17.25 -3.53
C ARG A 512 -1.97 -17.10 -3.66
N LEU A 513 -2.56 -17.51 -4.79
CA LEU A 513 -4.01 -17.61 -4.93
C LEU A 513 -4.53 -18.83 -4.16
N VAL A 514 -3.88 -19.98 -4.30
CA VAL A 514 -4.26 -21.25 -3.65
C VAL A 514 -4.24 -21.15 -2.12
N ILE A 515 -3.22 -20.53 -1.53
CA ILE A 515 -3.15 -20.28 -0.06
C ILE A 515 -4.32 -19.39 0.40
N ASN A 516 -4.83 -18.52 -0.46
CA ASN A 516 -5.92 -17.59 -0.17
C ASN A 516 -7.28 -18.05 -0.75
N SER A 517 -7.45 -19.33 -1.07
CA SER A 517 -8.73 -19.89 -1.58
C SER A 517 -9.92 -19.57 -0.66
N GLU A 518 -9.71 -19.57 0.66
CA GLU A 518 -10.73 -19.20 1.66
C GLU A 518 -11.20 -17.74 1.52
N SER A 519 -10.29 -16.81 1.21
CA SER A 519 -10.69 -15.42 0.90
C SER A 519 -11.33 -15.32 -0.48
N LEU A 520 -10.82 -16.05 -1.47
CA LEU A 520 -11.28 -15.97 -2.86
C LEU A 520 -12.69 -16.53 -3.04
N ILE A 521 -13.08 -17.60 -2.32
CA ILE A 521 -14.42 -18.21 -2.42
C ILE A 521 -15.53 -17.25 -1.95
N LEU A 522 -15.22 -16.30 -1.06
CA LEU A 522 -16.17 -15.25 -0.63
C LEU A 522 -16.50 -14.26 -1.77
N ASP A 523 -15.62 -14.15 -2.78
CA ASP A 523 -15.77 -13.31 -3.99
C ASP A 523 -15.92 -11.79 -3.72
N VAL A 524 -15.32 -11.30 -2.63
CA VAL A 524 -15.43 -9.90 -2.17
C VAL A 524 -14.33 -8.98 -2.68
N ASP A 525 -14.57 -7.66 -2.63
CA ASP A 525 -13.57 -6.64 -2.95
C ASP A 525 -13.75 -5.33 -2.16
N ASN A 526 -12.68 -4.52 -2.12
CA ASN A 526 -12.60 -3.24 -1.42
C ASN A 526 -13.07 -2.03 -2.26
N ASN A 527 -13.80 -2.24 -3.36
CA ASN A 527 -14.20 -1.17 -4.28
C ASN A 527 -15.06 -0.06 -3.62
N ILE A 528 -15.66 -0.31 -2.45
CA ILE A 528 -16.42 0.69 -1.70
C ILE A 528 -15.50 1.75 -1.07
N CYS A 529 -14.32 1.34 -0.59
CA CYS A 529 -13.31 2.28 -0.11
C CYS A 529 -12.74 3.11 -1.26
N GLU A 530 -12.42 2.49 -2.41
CA GLU A 530 -12.01 3.21 -3.62
C GLU A 530 -13.06 4.25 -4.09
N GLN A 531 -14.36 3.96 -3.91
CA GLN A 531 -15.43 4.93 -4.14
C GLN A 531 -15.42 6.08 -3.13
N PHE A 532 -15.30 5.80 -1.84
CA PHE A 532 -15.20 6.83 -0.80
C PHE A 532 -13.94 7.69 -0.98
N ASN A 533 -12.82 7.05 -1.29
CA ASN A 533 -11.56 7.67 -1.68
C ASN A 533 -11.73 8.61 -2.87
N SER A 534 -12.55 8.29 -3.87
CA SER A 534 -12.92 9.22 -4.93
C SER A 534 -13.77 10.41 -4.44
N VAL A 535 -14.57 10.26 -3.39
CA VAL A 535 -15.32 11.36 -2.76
C VAL A 535 -14.39 12.24 -1.93
N ILE A 536 -13.50 11.68 -1.08
CA ILE A 536 -12.44 12.44 -0.41
C ILE A 536 -11.66 13.26 -1.44
N ASN A 537 -11.19 12.61 -2.52
CA ASN A 537 -10.45 13.26 -3.60
C ASN A 537 -11.21 14.42 -4.25
N LYS A 538 -12.54 14.37 -4.35
CA LYS A 538 -13.35 15.53 -4.78
C LYS A 538 -13.24 16.67 -3.76
N TYR A 539 -13.50 16.41 -2.49
CA TYR A 539 -13.53 17.45 -1.44
C TYR A 539 -12.15 18.10 -1.18
N ILE A 540 -11.05 17.38 -1.38
CA ILE A 540 -9.66 17.89 -1.24
C ILE A 540 -9.06 18.45 -2.55
N GLY A 541 -9.87 18.78 -3.57
CA GLY A 541 -9.37 19.42 -4.79
C GLY A 541 -8.48 18.52 -5.66
N GLY A 542 -8.81 17.22 -5.73
CA GLY A 542 -8.18 16.25 -6.62
C GLY A 542 -6.72 15.90 -6.29
N LYS A 543 -6.27 16.13 -5.05
CA LYS A 543 -4.86 16.08 -4.61
C LYS A 543 -3.92 17.04 -5.36
N ARG A 544 -4.47 18.11 -5.94
CA ARG A 544 -3.71 19.17 -6.62
C ARG A 544 -3.46 20.38 -5.73
N ILE A 545 -4.34 20.62 -4.77
CA ILE A 545 -4.28 21.72 -3.81
C ILE A 545 -3.75 21.18 -2.49
N ASN A 546 -2.73 21.83 -1.91
CA ASN A 546 -2.29 21.47 -0.56
C ASN A 546 -3.25 22.06 0.49
N LEU A 547 -4.08 21.22 1.08
CA LEU A 547 -5.03 21.59 2.13
C LEU A 547 -4.59 21.07 3.52
N SER A 548 -3.39 20.51 3.59
CA SER A 548 -2.79 19.84 4.78
C SER A 548 -2.15 20.81 5.78
N GLN A 549 -2.22 22.13 5.55
CA GLN A 549 -1.50 23.14 6.34
C GLN A 549 -2.19 23.53 7.65
N ARG A 550 -3.52 23.34 7.72
CA ARG A 550 -4.44 23.67 8.84
C ARG A 550 -5.61 22.65 8.83
N ASN A 551 -6.65 22.89 9.63
CA ASN A 551 -7.85 22.04 9.75
C ASN A 551 -8.53 21.62 8.42
N SER A 552 -8.28 22.33 7.31
CA SER A 552 -9.05 22.15 6.07
C SER A 552 -9.02 20.73 5.51
N TYR A 553 -7.93 19.97 5.72
CA TYR A 553 -7.89 18.56 5.36
C TYR A 553 -8.93 17.73 6.15
N ASN A 554 -8.94 17.84 7.49
CA ASN A 554 -9.88 17.14 8.37
C ASN A 554 -11.33 17.49 8.00
N THR A 555 -11.67 18.79 7.97
CA THR A 555 -13.00 19.29 7.63
C THR A 555 -13.49 18.76 6.26
N ARG A 556 -12.58 18.56 5.29
CA ARG A 556 -12.94 18.07 3.94
C ARG A 556 -13.09 16.54 3.88
N VAL A 557 -12.36 15.80 4.71
CA VAL A 557 -12.57 14.37 4.91
C VAL A 557 -13.92 14.13 5.59
N GLU A 558 -14.23 14.88 6.66
CA GLU A 558 -15.53 14.83 7.34
C GLU A 558 -16.68 15.25 6.41
N ALA A 559 -16.50 16.31 5.61
CA ALA A 559 -17.46 16.70 4.59
C ALA A 559 -17.69 15.59 3.54
N ALA A 560 -16.65 14.80 3.22
CA ALA A 560 -16.79 13.62 2.37
C ALA A 560 -17.58 12.50 3.06
N VAL A 561 -17.37 12.24 4.36
CA VAL A 561 -18.20 11.29 5.16
C VAL A 561 -19.67 11.67 5.09
N VAL A 562 -20.02 12.91 5.43
CA VAL A 562 -21.40 13.42 5.35
C VAL A 562 -21.96 13.23 3.94
N SER A 563 -21.18 13.55 2.91
CA SER A 563 -21.59 13.39 1.50
C SER A 563 -21.83 11.94 1.08
N PHE A 564 -21.09 11.00 1.66
CA PHE A 564 -21.13 9.58 1.32
C PHE A 564 -22.26 8.84 2.05
N ASN A 565 -22.35 8.99 3.37
CA ASN A 565 -23.37 8.34 4.20
C ASN A 565 -24.78 8.89 3.90
N SER A 566 -24.97 10.22 3.99
CA SER A 566 -26.28 10.86 3.77
C SER A 566 -26.69 10.91 2.29
N LYS A 567 -25.71 10.86 1.37
CA LYS A 567 -25.85 11.13 -0.08
C LYS A 567 -26.36 12.54 -0.42
N GLU A 568 -26.60 13.41 0.56
CA GLU A 568 -27.24 14.73 0.46
C GLU A 568 -26.53 15.81 1.32
N TYR A 569 -25.20 15.93 1.18
CA TYR A 569 -24.34 16.89 1.92
C TYR A 569 -24.99 18.26 2.22
N LEU A 570 -25.52 18.94 1.19
CA LEU A 570 -26.12 20.28 1.35
C LEU A 570 -27.34 20.29 2.27
N ARG A 571 -28.12 19.18 2.37
CA ARG A 571 -29.23 19.07 3.32
C ARG A 571 -28.73 18.82 4.72
N ALA A 572 -27.78 17.90 4.91
CA ALA A 572 -27.22 17.56 6.21
C ALA A 572 -26.64 18.80 6.91
N ILE A 573 -25.74 19.53 6.23
CA ILE A 573 -25.10 20.74 6.81
C ILE A 573 -26.11 21.85 7.09
N ASN A 574 -27.06 22.14 6.19
CA ASN A 574 -28.09 23.15 6.47
C ASN A 574 -28.99 22.75 7.66
N LYS A 575 -29.36 21.47 7.78
CA LYS A 575 -30.16 20.99 8.91
C LYS A 575 -29.37 21.07 10.22
N ASN A 576 -28.08 20.78 10.23
CA ASN A 576 -27.26 20.89 11.44
C ASN A 576 -27.08 22.36 11.87
N VAL A 577 -26.71 23.25 10.94
CA VAL A 577 -26.41 24.68 11.20
C VAL A 577 -27.66 25.52 11.48
N MET A 578 -28.71 25.37 10.67
CA MET A 578 -29.90 26.25 10.69
C MET A 578 -31.12 25.62 11.38
N LYS A 579 -31.04 24.33 11.76
CA LYS A 579 -32.16 23.48 12.22
C LYS A 579 -33.35 23.41 11.25
N LYS A 580 -33.17 23.89 10.01
CA LYS A 580 -34.19 23.98 8.95
C LYS A 580 -33.71 23.26 7.68
N SER A 581 -34.65 22.89 6.81
CA SER A 581 -34.33 22.35 5.48
C SER A 581 -33.75 23.42 4.55
N PRO A 582 -32.91 23.06 3.56
CA PRO A 582 -32.42 23.98 2.55
C PRO A 582 -33.52 24.73 1.78
N GLY A 583 -33.16 25.88 1.22
CA GLY A 583 -34.00 26.68 0.32
C GLY A 583 -34.42 25.94 -0.98
N LYS A 584 -35.35 26.56 -1.72
CA LYS A 584 -36.00 26.03 -2.93
C LYS A 584 -35.00 25.47 -3.95
N PHE A 585 -33.98 26.25 -4.31
CA PHE A 585 -32.99 25.87 -5.33
C PHE A 585 -32.12 24.68 -4.90
N SER A 586 -31.69 24.63 -3.65
CA SER A 586 -30.96 23.47 -3.10
C SER A 586 -31.80 22.19 -3.11
N LYS A 587 -33.10 22.28 -2.79
CA LYS A 587 -34.05 21.16 -2.90
C LYS A 587 -34.22 20.68 -4.34
N LEU A 588 -34.34 21.60 -5.31
CA LEU A 588 -34.44 21.28 -6.74
C LEU A 588 -33.18 20.58 -7.26
N PHE A 589 -32.00 21.08 -6.90
CA PHE A 589 -30.72 20.45 -7.23
C PHE A 589 -30.62 19.02 -6.67
N LEU A 590 -30.96 18.80 -5.40
CA LEU A 590 -30.96 17.47 -4.80
C LEU A 590 -31.95 16.52 -5.49
N LYS A 591 -33.16 16.99 -5.84
CA LYS A 591 -34.16 16.22 -6.61
C LYS A 591 -33.63 15.80 -7.99
N ASP A 592 -32.93 16.69 -8.70
CA ASP A 592 -32.32 16.38 -9.99
C ASP A 592 -31.12 15.42 -9.87
N VAL A 593 -30.27 15.57 -8.85
CA VAL A 593 -29.18 14.62 -8.56
C VAL A 593 -29.74 13.23 -8.25
N ALA A 594 -30.81 13.13 -7.44
CA ALA A 594 -31.48 11.86 -7.15
C ALA A 594 -32.13 11.25 -8.41
N ARG A 595 -32.73 12.05 -9.28
CA ARG A 595 -33.26 11.62 -10.59
C ARG A 595 -32.16 11.08 -11.50
N LYS A 596 -31.04 11.80 -11.66
CA LYS A 596 -29.87 11.38 -12.44
C LYS A 596 -29.26 10.08 -11.91
N ARG A 597 -29.14 9.92 -10.58
CA ARG A 597 -28.68 8.68 -9.93
C ARG A 597 -29.60 7.49 -10.28
N ARG A 598 -30.93 7.63 -10.13
CA ARG A 598 -31.90 6.58 -10.49
C ARG A 598 -31.86 6.21 -11.97
N ASN A 599 -31.81 7.19 -12.87
CA ASN A 599 -31.73 6.94 -14.30
C ASN A 599 -30.42 6.23 -14.69
N ASN A 600 -29.30 6.57 -14.05
CA ASN A 600 -28.02 5.90 -14.26
C ASN A 600 -27.99 4.45 -13.72
N ALA A 601 -28.73 4.15 -12.65
CA ALA A 601 -28.91 2.77 -12.17
C ALA A 601 -29.67 1.94 -13.21
N ARG A 602 -30.87 2.39 -13.60
CA ARG A 602 -31.69 1.77 -14.65
C ARG A 602 -30.93 1.55 -15.97
N ARG A 603 -30.15 2.53 -16.42
CA ARG A 603 -29.33 2.38 -17.64
C ARG A 603 -28.19 1.36 -17.51
N ARG A 604 -27.69 1.09 -16.31
CA ARG A 604 -26.68 0.04 -16.06
C ARG A 604 -27.29 -1.34 -15.96
N GLU A 605 -28.51 -1.44 -15.45
CA GLU A 605 -29.32 -2.68 -15.47
C GLU A 605 -29.66 -3.09 -16.91
N LEU A 606 -30.11 -2.14 -17.74
CA LEU A 606 -30.47 -2.37 -19.15
C LEU A 606 -29.26 -2.67 -20.06
N PHE A 607 -28.06 -2.18 -19.73
CA PHE A 607 -26.86 -2.34 -20.55
C PHE A 607 -25.63 -2.72 -19.70
N PRO A 608 -25.39 -4.02 -19.43
CA PRO A 608 -24.20 -4.49 -18.72
C PRO A 608 -22.92 -4.26 -19.56
N SER A 609 -22.33 -3.08 -19.39
CA SER A 609 -21.29 -2.57 -20.31
C SER A 609 -20.00 -3.38 -20.28
N LYS A 610 -19.60 -3.94 -21.43
CA LYS A 610 -18.24 -4.41 -21.71
C LYS A 610 -17.32 -3.19 -21.89
N ASN A 611 -16.53 -2.82 -20.86
CA ASN A 611 -15.60 -1.69 -20.94
C ASN A 611 -14.12 -2.12 -20.85
N LYS A 612 -13.35 -1.86 -21.92
CA LYS A 612 -11.89 -2.05 -21.99
C LYS A 612 -11.18 -0.97 -21.16
N LYS A 613 -10.28 -1.37 -20.25
CA LYS A 613 -9.38 -0.45 -19.53
C LYS A 613 -7.95 -0.57 -20.05
N ILE A 614 -7.32 0.57 -20.34
CA ILE A 614 -5.88 0.67 -20.62
C ILE A 614 -5.15 0.94 -19.29
N ASN A 615 -4.14 0.13 -18.95
CA ASN A 615 -3.38 0.24 -17.69
C ASN A 615 -1.92 0.65 -17.95
N LYS A 616 -1.42 1.68 -17.25
CA LYS A 616 0.02 1.90 -17.02
C LYS A 616 0.49 1.06 -15.82
N LYS A 617 1.69 0.47 -15.90
CA LYS A 617 2.29 -0.34 -14.82
C LYS A 617 3.17 0.51 -13.89
N CYS A 618 3.11 0.25 -12.59
CA CYS A 618 4.17 0.53 -11.61
C CYS A 618 3.91 -0.28 -10.30
N GLY A 619 4.78 -1.23 -9.93
CA GLY A 619 4.69 -1.99 -8.65
C GLY A 619 5.55 -1.40 -7.51
N PRO A 620 5.34 -1.78 -6.24
CA PRO A 620 5.87 -1.11 -5.04
C PRO A 620 7.41 -1.15 -4.89
N ASP A 621 7.94 -0.40 -3.90
CA ASP A 621 9.35 -0.43 -3.46
C ASP A 621 9.55 -1.27 -2.18
N GLU A 622 10.77 -1.31 -1.67
CA GLU A 622 11.24 -2.25 -0.65
C GLU A 622 10.88 -1.86 0.80
N ASN A 623 10.35 -0.65 1.03
CA ASN A 623 10.07 -0.12 2.38
C ASN A 623 8.61 -0.28 2.83
N TYR A 624 7.83 -1.07 2.08
CA TYR A 624 6.41 -1.27 2.33
C TYR A 624 6.17 -2.33 3.42
N GLY A 625 6.20 -1.92 4.70
CA GLY A 625 5.88 -2.81 5.82
C GLY A 625 6.44 -2.46 7.20
N LEU A 626 7.26 -1.41 7.32
CA LEU A 626 7.87 -1.05 8.60
C LEU A 626 6.86 -0.34 9.53
N ALA A 627 6.61 -0.97 10.68
CA ALA A 627 5.86 -0.40 11.80
C ALA A 627 6.79 -0.28 13.01
N ASP A 628 6.85 0.91 13.62
CA ASP A 628 7.76 1.20 14.74
C ASP A 628 7.12 1.00 16.11
N GLU A 629 7.83 0.21 16.93
CA GLU A 629 7.86 0.13 18.40
C GLU A 629 6.53 0.25 19.16
N LEU A 630 6.08 -0.91 19.66
CA LEU A 630 5.49 -1.00 20.99
C LEU A 630 6.66 -1.03 21.99
N VAL A 631 6.74 -0.02 22.87
CA VAL A 631 7.63 -0.04 24.04
C VAL A 631 6.95 -0.89 25.10
N ASP A 632 7.12 -2.20 24.94
CA ASP A 632 6.78 -3.19 25.96
C ASP A 632 8.11 -3.82 26.41
N ASP A 633 8.70 -3.18 27.42
CA ASP A 633 9.97 -3.58 28.00
C ASP A 633 9.67 -4.30 29.31
N LEU A 634 9.70 -5.64 29.25
CA LEU A 634 9.57 -6.54 30.38
C LEU A 634 10.45 -6.08 31.54
N THR A 635 9.86 -6.03 32.74
CA THR A 635 10.64 -5.74 33.94
C THR A 635 11.70 -6.83 34.16
N PRO A 636 12.84 -6.51 34.83
CA PRO A 636 13.87 -7.51 35.11
C PRO A 636 13.35 -8.74 35.88
N ALA A 637 12.28 -8.57 36.68
CA ALA A 637 11.62 -9.66 37.39
C ALA A 637 10.85 -10.59 36.44
N GLU A 638 10.02 -10.04 35.54
CA GLU A 638 9.26 -10.83 34.56
C GLU A 638 10.17 -11.54 33.56
N PHE A 639 11.25 -10.88 33.13
CA PHE A 639 12.26 -11.49 32.27
C PHE A 639 12.89 -12.73 32.93
N LYS A 640 13.19 -12.66 34.24
CA LYS A 640 13.70 -13.80 35.01
C LYS A 640 12.68 -14.93 35.11
N ILE A 641 11.42 -14.63 35.42
CA ILE A 641 10.34 -15.63 35.49
C ILE A 641 10.16 -16.35 34.14
N ARG A 642 10.12 -15.60 33.02
CA ARG A 642 10.01 -16.19 31.67
C ARG A 642 11.24 -17.02 31.30
N LYS A 643 12.45 -16.60 31.71
CA LYS A 643 13.69 -17.36 31.54
C LYS A 643 13.60 -18.73 32.23
N ASP A 644 13.21 -18.74 33.50
CA ASP A 644 13.20 -19.96 34.31
C ASP A 644 12.11 -20.93 33.81
N ASN A 645 10.94 -20.41 33.41
CA ASN A 645 9.88 -21.20 32.76
C ASN A 645 10.35 -21.84 31.44
N PHE A 646 11.01 -21.07 30.55
CA PHE A 646 11.51 -21.59 29.27
C PHE A 646 12.58 -22.68 29.47
N LEU A 647 13.49 -22.51 30.44
CA LEU A 647 14.47 -23.54 30.76
C LEU A 647 13.83 -24.82 31.34
N ASN A 648 12.72 -24.70 32.06
CA ASN A 648 11.95 -25.86 32.54
C ASN A 648 11.15 -26.56 31.42
N GLU A 649 10.68 -25.84 30.39
CA GLU A 649 10.13 -26.43 29.15
C GLU A 649 11.18 -27.30 28.44
N LEU A 650 12.42 -26.82 28.31
CA LEU A 650 13.49 -27.61 27.68
C LEU A 650 13.88 -28.86 28.49
N LYS A 651 13.72 -28.85 29.82
CA LYS A 651 13.94 -30.02 30.70
C LYS A 651 12.84 -31.07 30.60
N THR A 652 11.59 -30.64 30.42
CA THR A 652 10.41 -31.54 30.39
C THR A 652 10.18 -32.17 29.01
N THR A 653 10.96 -31.77 27.99
CA THR A 653 10.89 -32.34 26.64
C THR A 653 11.37 -33.79 26.60
N ASN A 654 10.52 -34.75 26.21
CA ASN A 654 10.93 -36.13 25.99
C ASN A 654 11.81 -36.22 24.72
N ARG A 655 13.11 -36.53 24.93
CA ARG A 655 14.16 -36.55 23.89
C ARG A 655 13.96 -37.67 22.86
N GLU A 656 13.64 -38.88 23.30
CA GLU A 656 13.44 -40.05 22.43
C GLU A 656 12.20 -39.89 21.55
N LYS A 657 11.10 -39.40 22.14
CA LYS A 657 9.88 -39.07 21.39
C LYS A 657 10.15 -37.99 20.34
N LEU A 658 10.89 -36.94 20.71
CA LEU A 658 11.25 -35.86 19.79
C LEU A 658 12.12 -36.35 18.63
N GLU A 659 13.12 -37.20 18.88
CA GLU A 659 13.95 -37.80 17.82
C GLU A 659 13.05 -38.57 16.83
N ASN A 660 12.21 -39.46 17.34
CA ASN A 660 11.31 -40.28 16.52
C ASN A 660 10.33 -39.44 15.68
N GLU A 661 9.65 -38.45 16.27
CA GLU A 661 8.70 -37.57 15.58
C GLU A 661 9.36 -36.59 14.59
N THR A 662 10.70 -36.54 14.56
CA THR A 662 11.46 -35.65 13.67
C THR A 662 12.40 -36.38 12.69
N LYS A 663 12.28 -37.70 12.55
CA LYS A 663 13.04 -38.52 11.57
C LYS A 663 12.91 -38.07 10.11
N ASP A 664 11.78 -37.46 9.75
CA ASP A 664 11.54 -36.84 8.44
C ASP A 664 12.31 -35.51 8.22
N GLN A 665 13.05 -35.05 9.23
CA GLN A 665 13.89 -33.84 9.27
C GLN A 665 13.26 -32.63 8.55
N SER A 666 13.76 -32.28 7.36
CA SER A 666 13.34 -31.11 6.58
C SER A 666 11.90 -31.17 6.04
N LYS A 667 11.19 -32.30 6.19
CA LYS A 667 9.75 -32.42 5.92
C LYS A 667 8.89 -32.25 7.20
N SER A 668 9.49 -32.37 8.40
CA SER A 668 8.78 -32.25 9.68
C SER A 668 8.71 -30.80 10.17
N GLN A 669 7.51 -30.29 10.42
CA GLN A 669 7.32 -28.95 10.98
C GLN A 669 7.82 -28.87 12.44
N LEU A 670 7.73 -29.98 13.19
CA LEU A 670 8.22 -30.09 14.57
C LEU A 670 9.74 -29.96 14.64
N TRP A 671 10.45 -30.55 13.66
CA TRP A 671 11.91 -30.40 13.51
C TRP A 671 12.31 -28.94 13.34
N TYR A 672 11.55 -28.16 12.55
CA TYR A 672 11.79 -26.72 12.42
C TYR A 672 11.49 -25.90 13.68
N SER A 673 10.45 -26.23 14.45
CA SER A 673 10.14 -25.48 15.69
C SER A 673 11.16 -25.76 16.80
N GLU A 674 11.56 -27.01 17.00
CA GLU A 674 12.54 -27.36 18.05
C GLU A 674 13.95 -26.86 17.73
N ARG A 675 14.34 -26.83 16.44
CA ARG A 675 15.61 -26.23 16.01
C ARG A 675 15.70 -24.72 16.19
N LYS A 676 14.60 -24.01 16.47
CA LYS A 676 14.64 -22.59 16.85
C LYS A 676 14.95 -22.39 18.33
N LYS A 677 14.55 -23.34 19.20
CA LYS A 677 14.81 -23.29 20.64
C LYS A 677 16.27 -23.64 21.01
N ARG A 678 17.03 -24.25 20.08
CA ARG A 678 18.30 -24.94 20.35
C ARG A 678 19.39 -24.56 19.34
N ILE A 679 20.65 -24.54 19.77
CA ILE A 679 21.83 -24.37 18.91
C ILE A 679 22.07 -25.68 18.16
N THR A 680 21.97 -25.64 16.83
CA THR A 680 22.16 -26.81 15.97
C THR A 680 23.61 -26.96 15.50
N ALA A 681 24.15 -28.18 15.50
CA ALA A 681 25.53 -28.52 15.09
C ALA A 681 26.07 -27.74 13.86
N SER A 682 25.28 -27.62 12.79
CA SER A 682 25.67 -26.93 11.53
C SER A 682 25.98 -25.43 11.67
N ASN A 683 25.65 -24.79 12.81
CA ASN A 683 25.94 -23.39 13.09
C ASN A 683 27.07 -23.17 14.10
N ILE A 684 27.53 -24.22 14.80
CA ILE A 684 28.53 -24.09 15.89
C ILE A 684 29.87 -23.58 15.38
N GLY A 685 30.33 -24.04 14.20
CA GLY A 685 31.53 -23.49 13.58
C GLY A 685 31.47 -21.99 13.30
N LYS A 686 30.28 -21.39 13.13
CA LYS A 686 30.13 -19.93 13.01
C LYS A 686 30.20 -19.24 14.38
N ILE A 687 29.60 -19.85 15.40
CA ILE A 687 29.52 -19.34 16.78
C ILE A 687 30.91 -19.35 17.42
N CYS A 688 31.60 -20.50 17.45
CA CYS A 688 32.92 -20.66 18.07
C CYS A 688 34.02 -19.83 17.40
N LYS A 689 33.83 -19.42 16.14
CA LYS A 689 34.77 -18.59 15.37
C LYS A 689 34.36 -17.11 15.30
N MET A 690 33.30 -16.71 16.02
CA MET A 690 32.90 -15.31 16.15
C MET A 690 33.96 -14.54 16.93
N ARG A 691 34.46 -13.42 16.37
CA ARG A 691 35.45 -12.58 17.08
C ARG A 691 34.77 -11.84 18.22
N GLN A 692 35.51 -11.54 19.29
CA GLN A 692 34.96 -10.92 20.51
C GLN A 692 34.20 -9.60 20.28
N TYR A 693 34.59 -8.80 19.29
CA TYR A 693 33.92 -7.56 18.87
C TYR A 693 32.85 -7.73 17.76
N THR A 694 32.64 -8.94 17.22
CA THR A 694 31.65 -9.18 16.16
C THR A 694 30.25 -9.26 16.76
N SER A 695 29.34 -8.45 16.24
CA SER A 695 27.92 -8.44 16.63
C SER A 695 27.27 -9.81 16.44
N CYS A 696 26.58 -10.31 17.46
CA CYS A 696 25.87 -11.59 17.42
C CYS A 696 24.53 -11.50 16.67
N LYS A 697 24.00 -10.28 16.50
CA LYS A 697 22.67 -9.98 15.92
C LYS A 697 22.36 -10.77 14.65
N LYS A 698 23.31 -10.81 13.70
CA LYS A 698 23.10 -11.54 12.44
C LYS A 698 23.02 -13.07 12.63
N ILE A 699 23.81 -13.64 13.54
CA ILE A 699 23.79 -15.09 13.80
C ILE A 699 22.49 -15.46 14.52
N VAL A 700 22.06 -14.66 15.50
CA VAL A 700 20.76 -14.83 16.18
C VAL A 700 19.59 -14.71 15.19
N TYR A 701 19.64 -13.72 14.30
CA TYR A 701 18.67 -13.58 13.21
C TYR A 701 18.64 -14.79 12.26
N ASP A 702 19.82 -15.25 11.82
CA ASP A 702 19.96 -16.40 10.93
C ASP A 702 19.40 -17.69 11.59
N LEU A 703 19.52 -17.84 12.92
CA LEU A 703 18.98 -18.97 13.69
C LEU A 703 17.46 -18.92 13.89
N LEU A 704 16.91 -17.78 14.31
CA LEU A 704 15.51 -17.68 14.75
C LEU A 704 14.54 -17.29 13.63
N TYR A 705 14.96 -16.38 12.75
CA TYR A 705 14.08 -15.62 11.86
C TYR A 705 14.36 -15.84 10.38
N SER A 706 15.58 -16.24 9.99
CA SER A 706 15.84 -16.53 8.59
C SER A 706 15.05 -17.76 8.12
N CYS A 707 14.06 -17.53 7.28
CA CYS A 707 13.50 -18.59 6.46
C CYS A 707 14.49 -18.87 5.32
N ILE A 708 15.14 -20.04 5.37
CA ILE A 708 16.07 -20.49 4.32
C ILE A 708 15.28 -20.75 3.04
N ASN A 709 15.08 -19.69 2.27
CA ASN A 709 14.37 -19.68 0.98
C ASN A 709 15.24 -19.06 -0.12
N ILE A 710 16.56 -19.11 0.06
CA ILE A 710 17.53 -18.71 -0.96
C ILE A 710 17.70 -19.91 -1.91
N LYS A 711 17.15 -19.79 -3.12
CA LYS A 711 17.37 -20.75 -4.22
C LYS A 711 18.81 -20.67 -4.73
N ILE A 712 19.74 -21.27 -4.00
CA ILE A 712 21.12 -21.47 -4.45
C ILE A 712 21.18 -22.85 -5.11
N LYS A 713 21.63 -22.90 -6.38
CA LYS A 713 21.77 -24.15 -7.15
C LYS A 713 22.51 -25.27 -6.39
N ALA A 714 23.48 -24.90 -5.55
CA ALA A 714 24.24 -25.83 -4.72
C ALA A 714 23.42 -26.52 -3.61
N ILE A 715 22.39 -25.88 -3.05
CA ILE A 715 21.52 -26.49 -2.02
C ILE A 715 20.51 -27.44 -2.68
N GLU A 716 20.00 -27.06 -3.85
CA GLU A 716 19.10 -27.90 -4.66
C GLU A 716 19.83 -29.15 -5.16
N TYR A 717 21.03 -28.99 -5.73
CA TYR A 717 21.94 -30.09 -6.06
C TYR A 717 22.21 -30.98 -4.85
N GLY A 718 22.59 -30.40 -3.71
CA GLY A 718 22.87 -31.15 -2.47
C GLY A 718 21.71 -32.07 -2.05
N ARG A 719 20.47 -31.58 -2.08
CA ARG A 719 19.27 -32.36 -1.72
C ARG A 719 18.95 -33.50 -2.68
N VAL A 720 19.24 -33.35 -3.96
CA VAL A 720 19.05 -34.42 -4.96
C VAL A 720 20.13 -35.47 -4.78
N MET A 721 21.40 -35.06 -4.75
CA MET A 721 22.54 -35.98 -4.67
C MET A 721 22.68 -36.69 -3.32
N GLU A 722 22.08 -36.18 -2.23
CA GLU A 722 22.17 -36.83 -0.90
C GLU A 722 21.58 -38.25 -0.90
N ILE A 723 20.48 -38.47 -1.65
CA ILE A 723 19.83 -39.79 -1.75
C ILE A 723 20.75 -40.75 -2.51
N GLU A 724 21.33 -40.31 -3.63
CA GLU A 724 22.27 -41.10 -4.41
C GLU A 724 23.56 -41.38 -3.63
N ALA A 725 24.05 -40.41 -2.86
CA ALA A 725 25.19 -40.56 -1.97
C ALA A 725 24.95 -41.60 -0.87
N LYS A 726 23.75 -41.65 -0.28
CA LYS A 726 23.37 -42.69 0.71
C LYS A 726 23.42 -44.07 0.07
N ASN A 727 22.68 -44.28 -1.03
CA ASN A 727 22.66 -45.55 -1.77
C ASN A 727 24.09 -45.98 -2.21
N LYS A 728 24.92 -45.02 -2.63
CA LYS A 728 26.30 -45.28 -3.04
C LYS A 728 27.19 -45.65 -1.84
N PHE A 729 27.02 -45.04 -0.68
CA PHE A 729 27.74 -45.40 0.53
C PHE A 729 27.36 -46.81 1.01
N GLU A 730 26.06 -47.11 1.10
CA GLU A 730 25.57 -48.43 1.57
C GLU A 730 26.08 -49.56 0.67
N SER A 731 26.03 -49.39 -0.66
CA SER A 731 26.54 -50.37 -1.62
C SER A 731 28.06 -50.51 -1.64
N LEU A 732 28.83 -49.46 -1.32
CA LEU A 732 30.30 -49.51 -1.28
C LEU A 732 30.84 -50.17 -0.01
N TYR A 733 30.25 -49.88 1.14
CA TYR A 733 30.76 -50.31 2.44
C TYR A 733 29.99 -51.49 3.05
N ASN A 734 28.86 -51.90 2.45
CA ASN A 734 27.94 -52.91 2.97
C ASN A 734 27.46 -52.61 4.41
N LEU A 735 27.15 -51.32 4.66
CA LEU A 735 26.70 -50.79 5.94
C LEU A 735 25.34 -50.12 5.77
N ILE A 736 24.39 -50.41 6.65
CA ILE A 736 23.04 -49.82 6.63
C ILE A 736 23.05 -48.45 7.32
N ILE A 737 22.46 -47.44 6.68
CA ILE A 737 22.26 -46.09 7.22
C ILE A 737 20.85 -45.97 7.79
N ALA A 738 20.71 -46.01 9.11
CA ALA A 738 19.44 -45.78 9.79
C ALA A 738 19.05 -44.28 9.78
N PRO A 739 17.78 -43.94 9.53
CA PRO A 739 17.28 -42.57 9.60
C PRO A 739 17.23 -42.06 11.04
N VAL A 740 17.52 -40.77 11.22
CA VAL A 740 17.61 -40.09 12.52
C VAL A 740 17.01 -38.70 12.47
N GLY A 741 16.31 -38.30 13.52
CA GLY A 741 15.66 -36.99 13.64
C GLY A 741 16.55 -35.91 14.26
N LEU A 742 15.99 -35.19 15.23
CA LEU A 742 16.70 -34.19 16.02
C LEU A 742 17.13 -34.79 17.36
N CYS A 743 18.40 -35.19 17.46
CA CYS A 743 19.02 -35.58 18.72
C CYS A 743 19.28 -34.33 19.57
N VAL A 744 18.92 -34.38 20.85
CA VAL A 744 19.16 -33.32 21.84
C VAL A 744 20.14 -33.84 22.90
N ASP A 745 21.14 -33.04 23.27
CA ASP A 745 22.11 -33.48 24.28
C ASP A 745 21.49 -33.65 25.67
N GLU A 746 22.02 -34.59 26.43
CA GLU A 746 21.57 -34.94 27.78
C GLU A 746 21.83 -33.85 28.81
N ASN A 747 23.02 -33.26 28.78
CA ASN A 747 23.48 -32.31 29.79
C ASN A 747 23.25 -30.86 29.31
N ILE A 748 23.37 -30.62 28.01
CA ILE A 748 23.25 -29.31 27.37
C ILE A 748 21.94 -29.27 26.58
N LEU A 749 20.81 -29.12 27.28
CA LEU A 749 19.46 -29.23 26.71
C LEU A 749 19.21 -28.29 25.51
N TYR A 750 19.88 -27.14 25.44
CA TYR A 750 19.79 -26.21 24.32
C TYR A 750 20.72 -26.56 23.14
N LEU A 751 21.38 -27.71 23.14
CA LEU A 751 22.24 -28.22 22.08
C LEU A 751 21.53 -29.34 21.33
N ALA A 752 21.56 -29.30 19.99
CA ALA A 752 20.95 -30.34 19.17
C ALA A 752 21.74 -30.64 17.89
N ALA A 753 21.56 -31.85 17.37
CA ALA A 753 22.16 -32.34 16.15
C ALA A 753 21.16 -33.15 15.32
N SER A 754 21.27 -33.05 14.00
CA SER A 754 20.70 -34.03 13.07
C SER A 754 21.86 -34.49 12.19
N PRO A 755 22.37 -35.71 12.37
CA PRO A 755 23.22 -36.37 11.39
C PRO A 755 22.45 -36.65 10.09
N ASP A 756 23.16 -36.90 8.99
CA ASP A 756 22.51 -37.34 7.75
C ASP A 756 22.09 -38.83 7.84
N GLY A 757 22.64 -39.58 8.81
CA GLY A 757 22.20 -40.91 9.23
C GLY A 757 23.06 -41.52 10.36
N LEU A 758 22.60 -42.64 10.93
CA LEU A 758 23.33 -43.45 11.93
C LEU A 758 23.79 -44.78 11.31
N ILE A 759 24.97 -45.26 11.69
CA ILE A 759 25.53 -46.54 11.22
C ILE A 759 25.89 -47.40 12.43
N GLY A 760 25.24 -48.57 12.55
CA GLY A 760 25.40 -49.47 13.69
C GLY A 760 25.17 -48.78 15.05
N GLU A 761 26.00 -49.10 16.04
CA GLU A 761 25.95 -48.48 17.38
C GLU A 761 27.00 -47.39 17.60
N ASP A 762 28.12 -47.42 16.86
CA ASP A 762 29.31 -46.58 17.14
C ASP A 762 29.51 -45.41 16.18
N SER A 763 28.79 -45.38 15.05
CA SER A 763 29.11 -44.48 13.92
C SER A 763 27.94 -43.59 13.47
N ILE A 764 28.27 -42.45 12.86
CA ILE A 764 27.34 -41.59 12.12
C ILE A 764 27.82 -41.37 10.68
N ILE A 765 26.97 -40.81 9.82
CA ILE A 765 27.35 -40.30 8.50
C ILE A 765 26.94 -38.83 8.34
N GLU A 766 27.81 -38.05 7.70
CA GLU A 766 27.60 -36.66 7.29
C GLU A 766 27.99 -36.55 5.82
N ILE A 767 27.05 -36.21 4.94
CA ILE A 767 27.18 -36.28 3.49
C ILE A 767 27.30 -34.87 2.92
N LYS A 768 28.27 -34.63 2.04
CA LYS A 768 28.43 -33.34 1.37
C LYS A 768 28.60 -33.50 -0.13
N CYS A 769 27.71 -32.88 -0.89
CA CYS A 769 27.70 -32.90 -2.35
C CYS A 769 28.11 -31.53 -2.93
N PRO A 770 29.42 -31.25 -3.10
CA PRO A 770 29.91 -29.94 -3.53
C PRO A 770 29.64 -29.67 -5.02
N PHE A 771 28.60 -28.88 -5.32
CA PHE A 771 28.28 -28.44 -6.69
C PHE A 771 29.46 -27.77 -7.44
N SER A 772 30.41 -27.16 -6.70
CA SER A 772 31.64 -26.57 -7.25
C SER A 772 32.64 -27.59 -7.82
N ALA A 773 32.57 -28.86 -7.40
CA ALA A 773 33.51 -29.91 -7.78
C ALA A 773 32.92 -30.98 -8.73
N ARG A 774 31.64 -30.87 -9.09
CA ARG A 774 30.91 -31.86 -9.93
C ARG A 774 31.52 -32.11 -11.33
N ASN A 775 32.32 -31.18 -11.85
CA ASN A 775 32.96 -31.26 -13.17
C ASN A 775 34.38 -31.85 -13.12
N PHE A 776 34.87 -32.23 -11.93
CA PHE A 776 36.22 -32.78 -11.74
C PHE A 776 36.18 -34.30 -11.81
N SER A 777 37.31 -34.91 -12.16
CA SER A 777 37.45 -36.38 -12.25
C SER A 777 37.71 -37.02 -10.90
N ASP A 778 38.43 -36.32 -9.99
CA ASP A 778 38.69 -36.79 -8.63
C ASP A 778 38.68 -35.65 -7.59
N ILE A 779 38.93 -36.02 -6.32
CA ILE A 779 39.00 -35.11 -5.19
C ILE A 779 40.28 -34.26 -5.14
N PHE A 780 41.40 -34.75 -5.69
CA PHE A 780 42.71 -34.12 -5.60
C PHE A 780 42.76 -32.87 -6.49
N ASP A 781 42.35 -33.01 -7.75
CA ASP A 781 42.20 -31.88 -8.69
C ASP A 781 41.22 -30.84 -8.13
N ALA A 782 40.13 -31.30 -7.49
CA ALA A 782 39.11 -30.42 -6.92
C ALA A 782 39.60 -29.67 -5.65
N ILE A 783 40.53 -30.24 -4.88
CA ILE A 783 41.22 -29.55 -3.77
C ILE A 783 42.21 -28.53 -4.33
N ASP A 784 43.05 -28.91 -5.29
CA ASP A 784 44.09 -28.04 -5.86
C ASP A 784 43.48 -26.86 -6.63
N ALA A 785 42.37 -27.06 -7.35
CA ALA A 785 41.59 -26.00 -7.99
C ALA A 785 40.75 -25.14 -6.99
N GLY A 786 40.92 -25.36 -5.68
CA GLY A 786 40.27 -24.62 -4.60
C GLY A 786 38.75 -24.82 -4.49
N LYS A 787 38.19 -25.88 -5.10
CA LYS A 787 36.74 -26.13 -5.12
C LYS A 787 36.24 -26.88 -3.89
N ILE A 788 37.15 -27.51 -3.14
CA ILE A 788 36.91 -28.18 -1.85
C ILE A 788 37.75 -27.47 -0.77
N PRO A 789 37.41 -26.22 -0.39
CA PRO A 789 38.22 -25.44 0.55
C PRO A 789 38.24 -26.02 1.97
N PHE A 790 37.33 -26.95 2.28
CA PHE A 790 37.17 -27.55 3.61
C PHE A 790 38.11 -28.72 3.89
N CYS A 791 38.66 -29.37 2.86
CA CYS A 791 39.66 -30.43 2.99
C CYS A 791 41.07 -29.94 2.65
N PHE A 792 42.08 -30.72 3.02
CA PHE A 792 43.46 -30.60 2.57
C PHE A 792 44.01 -32.00 2.29
N LYS A 793 45.01 -32.07 1.39
CA LYS A 793 45.86 -33.26 1.23
C LYS A 793 47.13 -33.09 2.05
N ASP A 794 47.58 -34.16 2.70
CA ASP A 794 48.88 -34.18 3.39
C ASP A 794 50.04 -34.50 2.42
N LYS A 795 51.26 -34.67 2.95
CA LYS A 795 52.45 -35.03 2.14
C LYS A 795 52.42 -36.47 1.59
N GLN A 796 51.44 -37.27 2.01
CA GLN A 796 51.25 -38.69 1.64
C GLN A 796 50.00 -38.88 0.76
N ASN A 797 49.38 -37.79 0.29
CA ASN A 797 48.12 -37.76 -0.45
C ASN A 797 46.89 -38.31 0.29
N ASN A 798 46.89 -38.36 1.64
CA ASN A 798 45.65 -38.59 2.38
C ASN A 798 44.84 -37.30 2.45
N VAL A 799 43.53 -37.37 2.24
CA VAL A 799 42.63 -36.20 2.35
C VAL A 799 42.00 -36.16 3.72
N SER A 800 42.22 -35.04 4.44
CA SER A 800 41.66 -34.79 5.78
C SER A 800 40.79 -33.54 5.80
N LEU A 801 39.79 -33.53 6.69
CA LEU A 801 38.97 -32.34 6.94
C LEU A 801 39.77 -31.33 7.78
N LYS A 802 39.79 -30.05 7.38
CA LYS A 802 40.49 -29.00 8.15
C LYS A 802 39.79 -28.80 9.50
N THR A 803 40.52 -28.95 10.60
CA THR A 803 40.02 -28.76 11.98
C THR A 803 39.46 -27.35 12.24
N ASN A 804 39.98 -26.33 11.54
CA ASN A 804 39.46 -24.96 11.58
C ASN A 804 38.25 -24.74 10.62
N HIS A 805 37.80 -25.73 9.85
CA HIS A 805 36.62 -25.59 9.00
C HIS A 805 35.32 -25.84 9.78
N ASN A 806 34.25 -25.13 9.43
CA ASN A 806 33.00 -25.16 10.17
C ASN A 806 32.36 -26.57 10.23
N TYR A 807 32.62 -27.41 9.23
CA TYR A 807 32.17 -28.81 9.21
C TYR A 807 32.85 -29.68 10.28
N TYR A 808 34.10 -29.40 10.69
CA TYR A 808 34.74 -30.17 11.76
C TYR A 808 34.03 -29.92 13.10
N TYR A 809 33.71 -28.65 13.40
CA TYR A 809 32.88 -28.28 14.56
C TYR A 809 31.48 -28.94 14.51
N GLN A 810 30.87 -29.02 13.33
CA GLN A 810 29.58 -29.70 13.16
C GLN A 810 29.68 -31.20 13.46
N VAL A 811 30.66 -31.89 12.88
CA VAL A 811 30.88 -33.33 13.08
C VAL A 811 31.20 -33.65 14.55
N GLN A 812 32.13 -32.90 15.16
CA GLN A 812 32.45 -33.08 16.59
C GLN A 812 31.23 -32.87 17.49
N THR A 813 30.34 -31.94 17.13
CA THR A 813 29.06 -31.78 17.84
C THR A 813 28.12 -32.95 17.61
N GLN A 814 27.96 -33.43 16.37
CA GLN A 814 27.08 -34.56 16.07
C GLN A 814 27.53 -35.81 16.84
N LEU A 815 28.84 -36.08 16.91
CA LEU A 815 29.41 -37.16 17.72
C LEU A 815 29.13 -36.98 19.22
N HIS A 816 29.38 -35.79 19.77
CA HIS A 816 29.11 -35.51 21.18
C HIS A 816 27.63 -35.65 21.55
N VAL A 817 26.70 -35.13 20.73
CA VAL A 817 25.25 -35.18 20.98
C VAL A 817 24.70 -36.61 20.84
N THR A 818 25.20 -37.39 19.88
CA THR A 818 24.74 -38.77 19.65
C THR A 818 25.47 -39.83 20.49
N LYS A 819 26.50 -39.42 21.26
CA LYS A 819 27.40 -40.31 22.02
C LYS A 819 28.09 -41.37 21.14
N ARG A 820 28.42 -41.00 19.90
CA ARG A 820 29.03 -41.87 18.88
C ARG A 820 30.53 -41.61 18.77
N LYS A 821 31.32 -42.63 18.44
CA LYS A 821 32.79 -42.56 18.44
C LYS A 821 33.38 -42.02 17.12
N LYS A 822 32.74 -42.28 15.98
CA LYS A 822 33.25 -41.92 14.65
C LYS A 822 32.19 -41.47 13.64
N CYS A 823 32.58 -40.58 12.73
CA CYS A 823 31.77 -40.04 11.65
C CYS A 823 32.41 -40.41 10.31
N ASN A 824 31.63 -41.01 9.42
CA ASN A 824 31.95 -41.10 8.00
C ASN A 824 31.57 -39.78 7.34
N PHE A 825 32.54 -38.91 7.06
CA PHE A 825 32.31 -37.66 6.35
C PHE A 825 32.43 -37.93 4.84
N PHE A 826 31.29 -38.23 4.22
CA PHE A 826 31.22 -38.72 2.84
C PHE A 826 31.02 -37.58 1.85
N ILE A 827 32.00 -37.36 0.99
CA ILE A 827 32.00 -36.34 -0.04
C ILE A 827 31.61 -37.02 -1.36
N TYR A 828 30.55 -36.55 -2.01
CA TYR A 828 29.97 -37.22 -3.17
C TYR A 828 29.70 -36.29 -4.37
N THR A 829 30.04 -36.76 -5.56
CA THR A 829 29.66 -36.19 -6.87
C THR A 829 29.30 -37.33 -7.82
N GLU A 830 28.66 -37.02 -8.95
CA GLU A 830 28.35 -38.01 -10.00
C GLU A 830 29.61 -38.75 -10.50
N ASN A 831 30.75 -38.05 -10.59
CA ASN A 831 32.01 -38.59 -11.13
C ASN A 831 32.84 -39.37 -10.10
N TRP A 832 32.88 -38.90 -8.84
CA TRP A 832 33.78 -39.44 -7.81
C TRP A 832 33.21 -39.27 -6.39
N TYR A 833 33.73 -40.08 -5.47
CA TYR A 833 33.41 -40.05 -4.04
C TYR A 833 34.69 -40.14 -3.19
N TYR A 834 34.60 -39.69 -1.93
CA TYR A 834 35.67 -39.87 -0.94
C TYR A 834 35.08 -39.91 0.48
N ASN A 835 35.55 -40.80 1.34
CA ASN A 835 35.14 -40.87 2.74
C ASN A 835 36.28 -40.43 3.66
N VAL A 836 36.04 -39.45 4.52
CA VAL A 836 36.98 -39.05 5.59
C VAL A 836 36.43 -39.56 6.92
N CYS A 837 37.10 -40.52 7.54
CA CYS A 837 36.73 -40.99 8.89
C CYS A 837 37.23 -39.98 9.94
N ILE A 838 36.32 -39.42 10.73
CA ILE A 838 36.60 -38.44 11.79
C ILE A 838 36.18 -39.04 13.12
N THR A 839 37.11 -39.17 14.08
CA THR A 839 36.81 -39.62 15.44
C THR A 839 36.43 -38.46 16.35
N ILE A 840 35.76 -38.76 17.46
CA ILE A 840 35.47 -37.76 18.50
C ILE A 840 36.79 -37.23 19.10
N ASP A 841 36.83 -35.92 19.35
CA ASP A 841 37.95 -35.18 19.92
C ASP A 841 37.45 -34.38 21.12
N ASP A 842 37.44 -35.02 22.28
CA ASP A 842 36.96 -34.44 23.54
C ASP A 842 37.76 -33.19 23.92
N ASN A 843 39.08 -33.17 23.66
CA ASN A 843 39.91 -32.02 23.96
C ASN A 843 39.49 -30.79 23.14
N PHE A 844 39.22 -30.98 21.84
CA PHE A 844 38.63 -29.93 21.00
C PHE A 844 37.23 -29.53 21.45
N TRP A 845 36.40 -30.48 21.87
CA TRP A 845 35.06 -30.21 22.41
C TRP A 845 35.12 -29.28 23.63
N TYR A 846 35.87 -29.66 24.66
CA TYR A 846 35.98 -28.90 25.91
C TYR A 846 36.68 -27.55 25.71
N GLN A 847 37.77 -27.50 24.93
CA GLN A 847 38.53 -26.26 24.73
C GLN A 847 37.90 -25.26 23.74
N LYS A 848 37.26 -25.73 22.65
CA LYS A 848 36.83 -24.87 21.53
C LYS A 848 35.32 -24.73 21.39
N ILE A 849 34.53 -25.70 21.86
CA ILE A 849 33.08 -25.70 21.65
C ILE A 849 32.32 -25.32 22.93
N GLN A 850 32.45 -26.10 24.01
CA GLN A 850 31.52 -26.05 25.15
C GLN A 850 31.39 -24.65 25.78
N SER A 851 32.51 -23.99 26.06
CA SER A 851 32.54 -22.64 26.65
C SER A 851 31.87 -21.60 25.76
N GLN A 852 32.11 -21.64 24.44
CA GLN A 852 31.57 -20.69 23.47
C GLN A 852 30.08 -20.88 23.23
N ILE A 853 29.57 -22.13 23.19
CA ILE A 853 28.13 -22.37 23.03
C ILE A 853 27.34 -21.96 24.28
N HIS A 854 27.89 -22.16 25.49
CA HIS A 854 27.23 -21.74 26.73
C HIS A 854 27.17 -20.21 26.85
N LEU A 855 28.26 -19.52 26.51
CA LEU A 855 28.34 -18.06 26.45
C LEU A 855 27.35 -17.50 25.43
N PHE A 856 27.38 -17.99 24.17
CA PHE A 856 26.49 -17.52 23.11
C PHE A 856 25.01 -17.80 23.40
N TYR A 857 24.68 -18.97 23.96
CA TYR A 857 23.29 -19.28 24.29
C TYR A 857 22.74 -18.29 25.31
N ASN A 858 23.42 -18.13 26.45
CA ASN A 858 22.93 -17.31 27.56
C ASN A 858 22.97 -15.81 27.28
N GLU A 859 24.02 -15.31 26.61
CA GLU A 859 24.20 -13.88 26.36
C GLU A 859 23.52 -13.38 25.08
N CYS A 860 23.34 -14.23 24.06
CA CYS A 860 22.91 -13.78 22.72
C CYS A 860 21.57 -14.39 22.28
N LEU A 861 21.40 -15.71 22.38
CA LEU A 861 20.23 -16.40 21.81
C LEU A 861 19.03 -16.41 22.75
N LEU A 862 19.25 -16.75 24.02
CA LEU A 862 18.22 -16.87 25.05
C LEU A 862 17.48 -15.54 25.33
N PRO A 863 18.13 -14.36 25.38
CA PRO A 863 17.41 -13.10 25.55
C PRO A 863 16.41 -12.80 24.42
N GLU A 864 16.79 -13.09 23.17
CA GLU A 864 15.94 -12.90 21.99
C GLU A 864 14.83 -13.98 21.90
N LEU A 865 15.04 -15.17 22.46
CA LEU A 865 13.98 -16.19 22.62
C LEU A 865 12.92 -15.79 23.65
N ILE A 866 13.33 -15.17 24.76
CA ILE A 866 12.43 -14.76 25.87
C ILE A 866 11.71 -13.44 25.55
N ASN A 867 12.43 -12.49 24.94
CA ASN A 867 11.93 -11.18 24.58
C ASN A 867 12.38 -10.84 23.14
N PRO A 868 11.65 -11.31 22.11
CA PRO A 868 11.96 -11.06 20.69
C PRO A 868 12.04 -9.58 20.30
N GLN A 869 13.22 -8.96 20.28
CA GLN A 869 13.37 -7.57 19.84
C GLN A 869 13.19 -7.44 18.33
N PHE A 870 13.68 -8.41 17.55
CA PHE A 870 13.43 -8.44 16.11
C PHE A 870 11.92 -8.52 15.79
N GLY A 871 11.13 -9.18 16.64
CA GLY A 871 9.67 -9.27 16.47
C GLY A 871 8.97 -7.91 16.44
N LYS A 872 9.52 -6.92 17.15
CA LYS A 872 8.97 -5.55 17.27
C LYS A 872 8.97 -4.84 15.90
N ARG A 873 10.12 -4.44 15.34
CA ARG A 873 10.20 -3.72 14.04
C ARG A 873 10.66 -4.55 12.83
N GLN A 874 11.07 -5.80 13.03
CA GLN A 874 11.67 -6.66 11.98
C GLN A 874 13.01 -6.12 11.41
N LEU A 875 13.78 -5.41 12.24
CA LEU A 875 15.14 -4.97 11.91
C LEU A 875 16.18 -5.80 12.65
N VAL A 876 17.18 -6.31 11.93
CA VAL A 876 18.31 -7.08 12.53
C VAL A 876 19.10 -6.24 13.54
N THR A 877 19.05 -4.91 13.42
CA THR A 877 19.66 -3.96 14.36
C THR A 877 19.05 -4.00 15.77
N ASP A 878 17.82 -4.49 15.92
CA ASP A 878 17.06 -4.42 17.17
C ASP A 878 17.43 -5.55 18.13
N ILE A 879 17.91 -6.68 17.61
CA ILE A 879 18.49 -7.76 18.42
C ILE A 879 19.61 -7.15 19.29
N ILE A 880 19.62 -7.45 20.57
CA ILE A 880 20.56 -6.84 21.51
C ILE A 880 21.91 -7.57 21.42
N ASP A 881 23.01 -6.80 21.27
CA ASP A 881 24.35 -7.34 21.50
C ASP A 881 24.64 -7.32 23.01
N PRO A 882 25.20 -8.38 23.61
CA PRO A 882 25.49 -8.41 25.04
C PRO A 882 26.55 -7.38 25.44
N PRO A 883 26.54 -6.90 26.71
CA PRO A 883 27.44 -5.85 27.19
C PRO A 883 28.93 -6.10 26.92
N ARG A 884 29.36 -7.38 26.92
CA ARG A 884 30.72 -7.80 26.58
C ARG A 884 31.09 -7.44 25.14
N ILE A 885 30.24 -7.74 24.16
CA ILE A 885 30.50 -7.42 22.74
C ILE A 885 30.50 -5.90 22.53
N LEU A 886 29.62 -5.17 23.21
CA LEU A 886 29.57 -3.70 23.16
C LEU A 886 30.85 -3.06 23.73
N LYS A 887 31.38 -3.58 24.85
CA LYS A 887 32.67 -3.13 25.43
C LYS A 887 33.83 -3.34 24.45
N GLU A 888 33.93 -4.53 23.84
CA GLU A 888 34.96 -4.85 22.84
C GLU A 888 34.87 -3.98 21.58
N GLN A 889 33.65 -3.70 21.11
CA GLN A 889 33.43 -2.77 20.00
C GLN A 889 33.82 -1.33 20.34
N ALA A 890 33.62 -0.89 21.59
CA ALA A 890 34.04 0.43 22.05
C ALA A 890 35.57 0.51 22.23
N ALA A 891 36.19 -0.54 22.77
CA ALA A 891 37.64 -0.63 22.95
C ALA A 891 38.41 -0.59 21.61
N LYS A 892 37.85 -1.17 20.54
CA LYS A 892 38.42 -1.17 19.19
C LYS A 892 38.14 0.12 18.37
N LYS A 893 37.32 1.03 18.91
CA LYS A 893 37.06 2.36 18.30
C LYS A 893 37.92 3.46 18.93
N LYS A 894 38.57 3.16 20.05
CA LYS A 894 39.71 3.89 20.58
C LYS A 894 40.99 3.33 19.97
#